data_AF-A0A2I0AED9-F1
#
_entry.id   AF-A0A2I0AED9-F1
#
_cell.length_a   1.000
_cell.length_b   1.000
_cell.length_c   1.000
_cell.angle_alpha   90.00
_cell.angle_beta   90.00
_cell.angle_gamma   90.00
#
_symmetry.space_group_name_H-M   'P 1'
#
loop_
_entity.id
_entity.type
_entity.pdbx_description
1 polymer ?
#
loop_
_entity_poly.entity_id
_entity_poly.type
_entity_poly.pdbx_seq_one_letter_code
_entity_poly.pdbx_strand_id
1 'polypeptide(L)'
;MRSLQNIGSSHVLDVYSQGLVAKIGHFEHDSEFTELQYEAAWRAGNWDFSLLSSEFTTFSIQQRKVLFNENIHSCLRALKEGENDRFHMKLMDSKKELVQSISNASWESAEYIHCTITKLQILHHLGMAWELRWKPCLEKKDPFLLKHLKKFVEPVIPSSPQFDCLNMEWSFILRQAQLQMNILEPFLAFRRVLLQILDCREFLTEHLLQAASTLRKGSRFSLATAALHELKLLFCQTDQETNCRALVFGKLEEAKTLRAQGQHDMAINLAKYILHHCNLGEDTSNVYRLIGKWLAESRSSNSRTILEQYLKYSVELGESIRIVDEKSLSRKYQTFFQLAHYTDGLFKSYEERLASNEWQAALRLRKHKTRELEELLRRLKNSTKGEKTDYSVKIQELQKQLSIDREEAERLQDDRDNFLNLALEGYKRCLIIGGKYDLRVVFRLVSLWFNLYMRQNVVKSMIATSEEVQSYKFLPLVYQIASRLGISKEGQGSICFQMALVSLLRKMALEHPYHTIFQILALANGDRIKDKQRNKNSFVVDIDKKLAAENLLDELSSSHCEMIQQMRRMVEIYIKLAELETKKEDTSRKIPLPREIRSIRQLELVPVVTANIPVDPSCQYKEGSFPHFNGLADSVMIMNGINIPKVVECFGSDGQRYRQLAKSGNDDLRQDAVMEQFFGLVNIFLQNHRDTWKRRLKIRTYKVVPFTPSAGVVEWVDRTIPLGEYLLGSSRIGGAHGRYGAGDWSFLQCREHMTNEKDKRKAFLNVCNNFRPVMRYFFLERFLQPADWFENRLAYTRSMAASSMVGYIVGLGDRHSMNILIDQATAEVVHIDLGVAFEQGLMLKTPERVPFRLTRDIIDGMGVTGVEGVFRRCCEKTLFVMRTNKEALLTIVEVFIHDPLYKWALSPLKALQRQKETDDDSDSSLENSQDEYEGNRDAARAILRVKQKLDGYEDGEMHSVPGQVQQLIQDAIDTDRLCQMFPGWGAWL
;
A
#
# COMPACT_ATOMS: atom_id res chain seq x y z
N MET A 1 19.03 1.52 32.37
CA MET A 1 18.80 2.98 32.21
C MET A 1 18.17 3.34 30.87
N ARG A 2 18.80 3.03 29.71
CA ARG A 2 18.22 3.32 28.38
C ARG A 2 16.78 2.84 28.16
N SER A 3 16.43 1.64 28.63
CA SER A 3 15.04 1.15 28.54
C SER A 3 14.07 2.03 29.34
N LEU A 4 14.44 2.46 30.55
CA LEU A 4 13.63 3.35 31.39
C LEU A 4 13.51 4.77 30.78
N GLN A 5 14.59 5.28 30.17
CA GLN A 5 14.56 6.53 29.39
C GLN A 5 13.65 6.41 28.16
N ASN A 6 13.75 5.31 27.41
CA ASN A 6 12.88 5.03 26.25
C ASN A 6 11.39 4.86 26.63
N ILE A 7 11.13 4.46 27.89
CA ILE A 7 9.80 4.42 28.50
C ILE A 7 9.41 5.79 29.06
N GLY A 8 10.33 6.74 29.22
CA GLY A 8 10.04 8.08 29.73
C GLY A 8 9.81 8.17 31.23
N SER A 9 10.28 7.20 32.01
CA SER A 9 10.16 7.19 33.47
C SER A 9 11.32 7.91 34.14
N SER A 10 11.35 9.24 34.09
CA SER A 10 12.42 10.07 34.65
C SER A 10 12.60 9.89 36.16
N HIS A 11 11.53 9.92 36.94
CA HIS A 11 11.60 9.74 38.39
C HIS A 11 12.19 8.39 38.80
N VAL A 12 11.80 7.31 38.13
CA VAL A 12 12.35 5.97 38.38
C VAL A 12 13.81 5.92 37.95
N LEU A 13 14.17 6.58 36.85
CA LEU A 13 15.54 6.68 36.38
C LEU A 13 16.44 7.42 37.38
N ASP A 14 15.95 8.50 37.99
CA ASP A 14 16.69 9.30 38.98
C ASP A 14 16.90 8.52 40.29
N VAL A 15 15.86 7.86 40.81
CA VAL A 15 15.99 6.99 41.98
C VAL A 15 16.94 5.82 41.68
N TYR A 16 16.84 5.23 40.48
CA TYR A 16 17.70 4.15 40.05
C TYR A 16 19.16 4.60 39.89
N SER A 17 19.40 5.80 39.35
CA SER A 17 20.74 6.36 39.19
C SER A 17 21.37 6.69 40.54
N GLN A 18 20.61 7.30 41.46
CA GLN A 18 21.04 7.57 42.84
C GLN A 18 21.34 6.27 43.59
N GLY A 19 20.51 5.25 43.46
CA GLY A 19 20.74 3.93 44.06
C GLY A 19 21.99 3.22 43.51
N LEU A 20 22.32 3.43 42.23
CA LEU A 20 23.55 2.93 41.63
C LEU A 20 24.79 3.71 42.10
N VAL A 21 24.69 5.04 42.25
CA VAL A 21 25.77 5.86 42.81
C VAL A 21 26.04 5.50 44.28
N ALA A 22 24.99 5.22 45.05
CA ALA A 22 25.11 4.80 46.44
C ALA A 22 25.75 3.41 46.62
N LYS A 23 25.73 2.54 45.58
CA LYS A 23 26.47 1.28 45.55
C LYS A 23 27.91 1.54 45.07
N ILE A 24 28.72 1.97 46.04
CA ILE A 24 30.16 2.32 46.01
C ILE A 24 31.02 1.61 44.93
N GLY A 25 31.80 2.41 44.19
CA GLY A 25 33.17 2.08 43.76
C GLY A 25 33.43 1.70 42.30
N HIS A 26 32.53 0.99 41.63
CA HIS A 26 32.84 0.41 40.30
C HIS A 26 32.28 1.18 39.10
N PHE A 27 31.32 2.09 39.29
CA PHE A 27 30.64 2.78 38.18
C PHE A 27 31.04 4.25 37.97
N GLU A 28 31.81 4.85 38.88
CA GLU A 28 32.29 6.24 38.73
C GLU A 28 33.25 6.42 37.53
N HIS A 29 33.84 5.33 37.05
CA HIS A 29 34.80 5.34 35.95
C HIS A 29 34.18 4.97 34.60
N ASP A 30 32.88 4.63 34.56
CA ASP A 30 32.19 4.31 33.32
C ASP A 30 31.69 5.58 32.62
N SER A 31 32.31 5.89 31.48
CA SER A 31 31.96 7.02 30.62
C SER A 31 30.52 6.95 30.08
N GLU A 32 30.00 5.74 29.81
CA GLU A 32 28.64 5.57 29.27
C GLU A 32 27.59 5.83 30.37
N PHE A 33 27.86 5.37 31.58
CA PHE A 33 27.01 5.65 32.74
C PHE A 33 26.97 7.14 33.06
N THR A 34 28.12 7.80 33.06
CA THR A 34 28.25 9.25 33.27
C THR A 34 27.48 10.04 32.21
N GLU A 35 27.57 9.65 30.93
CA GLU A 35 26.84 10.29 29.84
C GLU A 35 25.31 10.19 30.03
N LEU A 36 24.81 9.04 30.47
CA LEU A 36 23.38 8.82 30.75
C LEU A 36 22.87 9.62 31.96
N GLN A 37 23.72 9.86 32.96
CA GLN A 37 23.39 10.70 34.11
C GLN A 37 23.28 12.17 33.73
N TYR A 38 24.24 12.70 32.97
CA TYR A 38 24.14 14.06 32.43
C TYR A 38 22.93 14.21 31.51
N GLU A 39 22.62 13.17 30.73
CA GLU A 39 21.41 13.14 29.89
C GLU A 39 20.11 13.23 30.71
N ALA A 40 20.04 12.51 31.83
CA ALA A 40 18.93 12.63 32.77
C ALA A 40 18.87 14.01 33.42
N ALA A 41 20.02 14.56 33.85
CA ALA A 41 20.11 15.84 34.54
C ALA A 41 19.66 17.02 33.67
N TRP A 42 20.14 17.13 32.43
CA TRP A 42 19.71 18.23 31.54
C TRP A 42 18.24 18.07 31.12
N ARG A 43 17.73 16.84 30.97
CA ARG A 43 16.30 16.60 30.74
C ARG A 43 15.45 16.98 31.95
N ALA A 44 15.91 16.74 33.17
CA ALA A 44 15.19 17.13 34.38
C ALA A 44 15.26 18.64 34.67
N GLY A 45 16.17 19.37 34.01
CA GLY A 45 16.47 20.76 34.33
C GLY A 45 17.25 20.93 35.64
N ASN A 46 17.97 19.88 36.06
CA ASN A 46 18.82 19.92 37.24
C ASN A 46 20.19 20.52 36.86
N TRP A 47 20.34 21.84 37.04
CA TRP A 47 21.55 22.59 36.68
C TRP A 47 22.66 22.50 37.73
N ASP A 48 22.29 22.14 38.97
CA ASP A 48 23.22 21.99 40.10
C ASP A 48 23.89 20.61 40.11
N PHE A 49 23.52 19.73 39.18
CA PHE A 49 24.16 18.44 39.00
C PHE A 49 25.62 18.61 38.57
N SER A 50 26.53 18.35 39.50
CA SER A 50 27.94 18.11 39.23
C SER A 50 28.31 16.78 39.86
N LEU A 51 28.91 15.86 39.10
CA LEU A 51 29.68 14.79 39.74
C LEU A 51 30.76 15.48 40.56
N LEU A 52 30.83 15.17 41.85
CA LEU A 52 32.00 15.48 42.67
C LEU A 52 33.17 14.77 42.00
N SER A 53 33.96 15.48 41.21
CA SER A 53 35.31 15.04 40.92
C SER A 53 35.99 14.95 42.28
N SER A 54 36.21 13.74 42.78
CA SER A 54 37.06 13.53 43.94
C SER A 54 38.33 14.34 43.71
N GLU A 55 38.56 15.34 44.56
CA GLU A 55 39.68 16.26 44.52
C GLU A 55 41.00 15.55 44.85
N PHE A 56 41.27 14.37 44.31
CA PHE A 56 42.57 13.72 44.46
C PHE A 56 42.85 12.86 43.24
N THR A 57 43.56 13.43 42.27
CA THR A 57 44.84 12.89 41.73
C THR A 57 45.20 13.62 40.43
N THR A 58 46.20 14.50 40.56
CA THR A 58 47.07 14.91 39.47
C THR A 58 47.79 13.68 38.92
N PHE A 59 47.30 13.01 37.87
CA PHE A 59 48.14 12.23 36.94
C PHE A 59 47.39 11.83 35.66
N SER A 60 48.09 11.99 34.54
CA SER A 60 47.81 11.56 33.16
C SER A 60 46.81 12.36 32.32
N ILE A 61 47.39 13.16 31.42
CA ILE A 61 46.82 13.59 30.14
C ILE A 61 46.69 12.35 29.25
N GLN A 62 45.77 11.45 29.58
CA GLN A 62 45.23 10.48 28.64
C GLN A 62 43.81 10.96 28.35
N GLN A 63 43.62 11.49 27.13
CA GLN A 63 42.35 11.85 26.49
C GLN A 63 41.12 11.62 27.37
N ARG A 64 40.75 12.61 28.20
CA ARG A 64 39.38 12.66 28.74
C ARG A 64 38.48 12.70 27.51
N LYS A 65 37.82 11.57 27.18
CA LYS A 65 36.72 11.55 26.23
C LYS A 65 35.73 12.58 26.72
N VAL A 66 35.57 13.65 25.96
CA VAL A 66 34.68 14.73 26.32
C VAL A 66 33.26 14.21 26.08
N LEU A 67 32.42 14.23 27.12
CA LEU A 67 31.09 13.64 27.05
C LEU A 67 30.12 14.65 26.44
N PHE A 68 29.45 14.27 25.34
CA PHE A 68 28.53 15.16 24.63
C PHE A 68 27.41 15.72 25.53
N ASN A 69 26.79 14.86 26.35
CA ASN A 69 25.71 15.27 27.25
C ASN A 69 26.19 16.17 28.40
N GLU A 70 27.43 16.00 28.87
CA GLU A 70 28.06 16.87 29.87
C GLU A 70 28.28 18.28 29.30
N ASN A 71 28.78 18.38 28.07
CA ASN A 71 28.96 19.66 27.41
C ASN A 71 27.63 20.35 27.11
N ILE A 72 26.60 19.61 26.66
CA ILE A 72 25.26 20.19 26.50
C ILE A 72 24.75 20.74 27.82
N HIS A 73 24.85 19.97 28.91
CA HIS A 73 24.42 20.41 30.23
C HIS A 73 25.16 21.70 30.64
N SER A 74 26.48 21.75 30.45
CA SER A 74 27.31 22.93 30.69
C SER A 74 26.89 24.14 29.84
N CYS A 75 26.62 23.94 28.55
CA CYS A 75 26.19 25.03 27.66
C CYS A 75 24.78 25.53 28.00
N LEU A 76 23.86 24.64 28.36
CA LEU A 76 22.50 25.02 28.79
C LEU A 76 22.53 25.76 30.14
N ARG A 77 23.39 25.33 31.06
CA ARG A 77 23.65 26.04 32.32
C ARG A 77 24.23 27.44 32.06
N ALA A 78 25.24 27.55 31.20
CA ALA A 78 25.83 28.82 30.81
C ALA A 78 24.80 29.74 30.09
N LEU A 79 23.90 29.19 29.28
CA LEU A 79 22.80 29.92 28.64
C LEU A 79 21.83 30.51 29.67
N LYS A 80 21.59 29.80 30.78
CA LYS A 80 20.75 30.26 31.89
C LYS A 80 21.44 31.32 32.74
N GLU A 81 22.73 31.11 33.06
CA GLU A 81 23.53 31.96 33.96
C GLU A 81 24.13 33.19 33.24
N GLY A 82 24.21 33.20 31.91
CA GLY A 82 24.77 34.29 31.10
C GLY A 82 26.29 34.25 30.92
N GLU A 83 26.93 33.10 31.13
CA GLU A 83 28.39 32.93 31.05
C GLU A 83 28.88 32.81 29.58
N ASN A 84 29.17 33.96 28.94
CA ASN A 84 29.53 34.02 27.51
C ASN A 84 30.76 33.19 27.13
N ASP A 85 31.86 33.34 27.88
CA ASP A 85 33.14 32.71 27.52
C ASP A 85 33.06 31.19 27.67
N ARG A 86 32.42 30.70 28.73
CA ARG A 86 32.22 29.27 28.96
C ARG A 86 31.29 28.65 27.92
N PHE A 87 30.21 29.35 27.55
CA PHE A 87 29.28 28.89 26.52
C PHE A 87 29.97 28.70 25.17
N HIS A 88 30.66 29.73 24.67
CA HIS A 88 31.29 29.66 23.35
C HIS A 88 32.46 28.67 23.30
N MET A 89 33.27 28.57 24.36
CA MET A 89 34.33 27.56 24.44
C MET A 89 33.75 26.15 24.37
N LYS A 90 32.79 25.81 25.25
CA LYS A 90 32.19 24.47 25.30
C LYS A 90 31.40 24.12 24.04
N LEU A 91 30.72 25.08 23.42
CA LEU A 91 30.01 24.90 22.15
C LEU A 91 30.99 24.59 21.01
N MET A 92 32.09 25.33 20.91
CA MET A 92 33.09 25.13 19.87
C MET A 92 33.84 23.80 20.05
N ASP A 93 34.22 23.47 21.28
CA ASP A 93 34.86 22.19 21.61
C ASP A 93 33.97 21.02 21.22
N SER A 94 32.69 21.07 21.59
CA SER A 94 31.70 20.03 21.24
C SER A 94 31.51 19.89 19.73
N LYS A 95 31.42 21.01 19.00
CA LYS A 95 31.30 20.98 17.53
C LYS A 95 32.54 20.37 16.88
N LYS A 96 33.73 20.77 17.34
CA LYS A 96 35.00 20.24 16.83
C LYS A 96 35.10 18.74 17.07
N GLU A 97 34.71 18.27 18.25
CA GLU A 97 34.72 16.85 18.60
C GLU A 97 33.72 16.05 17.75
N LEU A 98 32.49 16.52 17.57
CA LEU A 98 31.51 15.82 16.73
C LEU A 98 31.98 15.76 15.27
N VAL A 99 32.57 16.83 14.74
CA VAL A 99 33.14 16.84 13.39
C VAL A 99 34.32 15.88 13.29
N GLN A 100 35.20 15.85 14.29
CA GLN A 100 36.30 14.88 14.37
C GLN A 100 35.78 13.44 14.49
N SER A 101 34.66 13.25 15.19
CA SER A 101 34.02 11.94 15.28
C SER A 101 33.40 11.51 13.95
N ILE A 102 32.86 12.44 13.16
CA ILE A 102 32.36 12.15 11.81
C ILE A 102 33.52 11.85 10.87
N SER A 103 34.63 12.60 10.94
CA SER A 103 35.81 12.35 10.10
C SER A 103 36.45 11.00 10.41
N ASN A 104 36.31 10.52 11.64
CA ASN A 104 36.83 9.22 12.09
C ASN A 104 35.80 8.09 11.95
N ALA A 105 34.54 8.40 11.60
CA ALA A 105 33.51 7.39 11.43
C ALA A 105 33.74 6.60 10.13
N SER A 106 33.41 5.31 10.13
CA SER A 106 33.39 4.55 8.90
C SER A 106 32.28 5.06 7.99
N TRP A 107 32.58 5.14 6.68
CA TRP A 107 31.62 5.50 5.63
C TRP A 107 30.40 4.56 5.58
N GLU A 108 30.48 3.40 6.24
CA GLU A 108 29.49 2.33 6.19
C GLU A 108 28.41 2.40 7.30
N SER A 109 28.61 3.17 8.38
CA SER A 109 27.65 3.24 9.50
C SER A 109 26.69 4.43 9.39
N ALA A 110 25.57 4.24 8.68
CA ALA A 110 24.55 5.28 8.53
C ALA A 110 23.89 5.68 9.86
N GLU A 111 23.67 4.74 10.79
CA GLU A 111 23.01 5.03 12.07
C GLU A 111 23.84 5.97 12.95
N TYR A 112 25.16 5.77 12.98
CA TYR A 112 26.08 6.61 13.73
C TYR A 112 26.13 8.03 13.15
N ILE A 113 26.20 8.15 11.82
CA ILE A 113 26.22 9.43 11.12
C ILE A 113 24.92 10.20 11.38
N HIS A 114 23.75 9.55 11.26
CA HIS A 114 22.46 10.19 11.54
C HIS A 114 22.34 10.67 12.99
N CYS A 115 22.81 9.89 13.96
CA CYS A 115 22.84 10.31 15.36
C CYS A 115 23.73 11.55 15.54
N THR A 116 24.92 11.56 14.93
CA THR A 116 25.90 12.65 15.07
C THR A 116 25.45 13.94 14.38
N ILE A 117 24.81 13.84 13.21
CA ILE A 117 24.19 15.00 12.53
C ILE A 117 23.11 15.62 13.42
N THR A 118 22.31 14.80 14.09
CA THR A 118 21.27 15.29 15.01
C THR A 118 21.88 15.99 16.22
N LYS A 119 22.98 15.45 16.76
CA LYS A 119 23.76 16.10 17.82
C LYS A 119 24.31 17.46 17.37
N LEU A 120 24.80 17.59 16.13
CA LEU A 120 25.23 18.87 15.56
C LEU A 120 24.07 19.85 15.41
N GLN A 121 22.89 19.38 14.99
CA GLN A 121 21.69 20.21 14.88
C GLN A 121 21.26 20.75 16.26
N ILE A 122 21.35 19.93 17.31
CA ILE A 122 21.11 20.38 18.70
C ILE A 122 22.03 21.56 19.05
N LEU A 123 23.34 21.43 18.79
CA LEU A 123 24.30 22.50 19.05
C LEU A 123 24.09 23.74 18.17
N HIS A 124 23.61 23.57 16.93
CA HIS A 124 23.26 24.68 16.06
C HIS A 124 22.09 25.50 16.63
N HIS A 125 20.99 24.82 16.99
CA HIS A 125 19.84 25.44 17.63
C HIS A 125 20.20 26.11 18.97
N LEU A 126 21.12 25.52 19.74
CA LEU A 126 21.63 26.11 20.96
C LEU A 126 22.35 27.44 20.71
N GLY A 127 23.17 27.52 19.65
CA GLY A 127 23.83 28.74 19.23
C GLY A 127 22.83 29.82 18.79
N MET A 128 21.81 29.46 18.01
CA MET A 128 20.75 30.39 17.63
C MET A 128 19.98 30.93 18.84
N ALA A 129 19.68 30.07 19.82
CA ALA A 129 18.99 30.48 21.04
C ALA A 129 19.81 31.44 21.91
N TRP A 130 21.14 31.27 21.94
CA TRP A 130 22.03 32.22 22.61
C TRP A 130 21.95 33.61 21.97
N GLU A 131 22.02 33.68 20.63
CA GLU A 131 21.88 34.93 19.88
C GLU A 131 20.53 35.61 20.17
N LEU A 132 19.45 34.83 20.27
CA LEU A 132 18.12 35.36 20.58
C LEU A 132 17.98 35.91 22.01
N ARG A 133 18.65 35.29 22.99
CA ARG A 133 18.52 35.66 24.41
C ARG A 133 19.42 36.83 24.83
N TRP A 134 20.66 36.85 24.32
CA TRP A 134 21.72 37.71 24.87
C TRP A 134 22.26 38.76 23.87
N LYS A 135 21.88 38.72 22.59
CA LYS A 135 22.20 39.78 21.62
C LYS A 135 20.94 40.60 21.28
N PRO A 136 20.83 41.86 21.76
CA PRO A 136 19.78 42.74 21.28
C PRO A 136 20.07 43.15 19.83
N CYS A 137 19.01 43.25 19.01
CA CYS A 137 19.09 43.73 17.64
C CYS A 137 19.58 45.19 17.63
N LEU A 138 20.83 45.42 17.20
CA LEU A 138 21.43 46.74 17.05
C LEU A 138 20.93 47.41 15.75
N GLU A 139 19.70 47.90 15.75
CA GLU A 139 19.28 48.99 14.87
C GLU A 139 19.36 50.32 15.65
N LYS A 140 20.59 50.78 15.91
CA LYS A 140 20.98 52.21 15.98
C LYS A 140 22.49 52.31 16.25
N LYS A 141 23.16 53.01 15.35
CA LYS A 141 24.59 53.32 15.38
C LYS A 141 24.91 54.18 16.60
N ASP A 142 25.77 53.70 17.51
CA ASP A 142 26.75 54.53 18.21
C ASP A 142 27.85 53.65 18.86
N PRO A 143 29.11 53.71 18.39
CA PRO A 143 30.20 52.85 18.90
C PRO A 143 30.68 53.19 20.31
N PHE A 144 30.28 54.34 20.88
CA PHE A 144 30.87 54.87 22.11
C PHE A 144 30.24 54.34 23.42
N LEU A 145 29.04 53.76 23.38
CA LEU A 145 28.38 53.17 24.56
C LEU A 145 28.78 51.70 24.84
N LEU A 146 29.50 51.06 23.90
CA LEU A 146 29.77 49.62 23.95
C LEU A 146 30.80 49.18 25.00
N LYS A 147 31.61 50.10 25.54
CA LYS A 147 32.62 49.76 26.57
C LYS A 147 32.06 49.72 27.99
N HIS A 148 30.92 50.37 28.26
CA HIS A 148 30.32 50.41 29.61
C HIS A 148 29.14 49.45 29.83
N LEU A 149 28.59 48.86 28.76
CA LEU A 149 27.50 47.86 28.82
C LEU A 149 28.00 46.40 28.89
N LYS A 150 29.18 46.16 29.47
CA LYS A 150 29.69 44.80 29.74
C LYS A 150 29.25 44.21 31.08
N LYS A 151 28.39 44.92 31.82
CA LYS A 151 27.78 44.44 33.07
C LYS A 151 26.28 44.69 33.00
N PHE A 152 25.53 43.58 33.03
CA PHE A 152 24.06 43.48 32.99
C PHE A 152 23.41 43.75 31.62
N VAL A 153 23.55 42.79 30.70
CA VAL A 153 22.49 42.55 29.71
C VAL A 153 21.44 41.74 30.44
N GLU A 154 20.24 42.28 30.63
CA GLU A 154 19.10 41.49 31.13
C GLU A 154 18.67 40.46 30.07
N PRO A 155 18.19 39.27 30.44
CA PRO A 155 17.78 38.25 29.48
C PRO A 155 16.59 38.77 28.65
N VAL A 156 16.75 38.82 27.32
CA VAL A 156 15.67 39.24 26.42
C VAL A 156 14.73 38.06 26.18
N ILE A 157 13.44 38.23 26.42
CA ILE A 157 12.40 37.29 25.97
C ILE A 157 12.19 37.56 24.47
N PRO A 158 12.50 36.61 23.57
CA PRO A 158 12.46 36.90 22.14
C PRO A 158 11.03 37.08 21.62
N SER A 159 10.86 38.02 20.70
CA SER A 159 9.56 38.37 20.10
C SER A 159 9.11 37.37 19.01
N SER A 160 7.81 37.30 18.71
CA SER A 160 7.23 36.36 17.72
C SER A 160 7.97 36.27 16.36
N PRO A 161 8.35 37.37 15.68
CA PRO A 161 9.02 37.28 14.37
C PRO A 161 10.46 36.76 14.46
N GLN A 162 11.10 36.85 15.62
CA GLN A 162 12.47 36.36 15.83
C GLN A 162 12.51 34.83 16.00
N PHE A 163 11.40 34.22 16.41
CA PHE A 163 11.26 32.77 16.54
C PHE A 163 10.91 32.04 15.22
N ASP A 164 10.48 32.76 14.18
CA ASP A 164 10.04 32.16 12.92
C ASP A 164 11.14 31.36 12.23
N CYS A 165 12.39 31.81 12.28
CA CYS A 165 13.53 31.07 11.74
C CYS A 165 13.72 29.71 12.44
N LEU A 166 13.69 29.69 13.78
CA LEU A 166 13.75 28.44 14.57
C LEU A 166 12.54 27.53 14.36
N ASN A 167 11.37 28.10 14.03
CA ASN A 167 10.14 27.35 13.76
C ASN A 167 10.12 26.74 12.35
N MET A 168 10.66 27.46 11.36
CA MET A 168 10.79 26.96 9.98
C MET A 168 11.72 25.75 9.91
N GLU A 169 12.93 25.85 10.47
CA GLU A 169 13.87 24.72 10.55
C GLU A 169 13.29 23.54 11.35
N TRP A 170 12.61 23.84 12.45
CA TRP A 170 11.93 22.83 13.25
C TRP A 170 10.86 22.06 12.48
N SER A 171 10.00 22.78 11.76
CA SER A 171 8.93 22.17 10.97
C SER A 171 9.50 21.28 9.87
N PHE A 172 10.63 21.67 9.28
CA PHE A 172 11.36 20.90 8.29
C PHE A 172 11.96 19.62 8.89
N ILE A 173 12.67 19.74 10.01
CA ILE A 173 13.27 18.59 10.73
C ILE A 173 12.18 17.62 11.19
N LEU A 174 11.09 18.12 11.76
CA LEU A 174 9.95 17.29 12.16
C LEU A 174 9.39 16.49 10.98
N ARG A 175 9.23 17.11 9.79
CA ARG A 175 8.73 16.43 8.59
C ARG A 175 9.68 15.34 8.11
N GLN A 176 10.99 15.59 8.12
CA GLN A 176 11.99 14.62 7.68
C GLN A 176 12.22 13.48 8.67
N ALA A 177 12.31 13.79 9.96
CA ALA A 177 12.68 12.84 11.01
C ALA A 177 11.49 12.12 11.66
N GLN A 178 10.25 12.44 11.29
CA GLN A 178 9.01 11.84 11.86
C GLN A 178 9.04 10.30 11.90
N LEU A 179 9.81 9.70 10.99
CA LEU A 179 9.87 8.26 10.75
C LEU A 179 10.89 7.54 11.64
N GLN A 180 11.86 8.24 12.22
CA GLN A 180 12.92 7.71 13.08
C GLN A 180 12.82 8.30 14.49
N MET A 181 11.94 7.71 15.31
CA MET A 181 11.70 8.21 16.68
C MET A 181 12.93 8.17 17.59
N ASN A 182 13.86 7.22 17.38
CA ASN A 182 15.08 7.14 18.19
C ASN A 182 16.00 8.36 18.01
N ILE A 183 15.94 8.99 16.84
CA ILE A 183 16.72 10.18 16.52
C ILE A 183 15.93 11.45 16.86
N LEU A 184 14.61 11.42 16.63
CA LEU A 184 13.75 12.57 16.86
C LEU A 184 13.45 12.84 18.34
N GLU A 185 13.33 11.79 19.18
CA GLU A 185 12.98 11.94 20.59
C GLU A 185 13.98 12.83 21.37
N PRO A 186 15.31 12.64 21.27
CA PRO A 186 16.27 13.49 21.96
C PRO A 186 16.15 14.97 21.54
N PHE A 187 15.85 15.22 20.26
CA PHE A 187 15.66 16.56 19.72
C PHE A 187 14.38 17.23 20.25
N LEU A 188 13.28 16.46 20.41
CA LEU A 188 12.04 16.93 21.06
C LEU A 188 12.29 17.31 22.53
N ALA A 189 13.03 16.46 23.26
CA ALA A 189 13.38 16.69 24.65
C ALA A 189 14.28 17.93 24.81
N PHE A 190 15.27 18.10 23.94
CA PHE A 190 16.16 19.26 23.92
C PHE A 190 15.38 20.56 23.69
N ARG A 191 14.53 20.62 22.67
CA ARG A 191 13.76 21.84 22.37
C ARG A 191 12.83 22.25 23.52
N ARG A 192 12.27 21.26 24.23
CA ARG A 192 11.47 21.52 25.45
C ARG A 192 12.31 22.24 26.51
N VAL A 193 13.49 21.71 26.84
CA VAL A 193 14.40 22.32 27.83
C VAL A 193 14.88 23.69 27.38
N LEU A 194 15.17 23.86 26.10
CA LEU A 194 15.57 25.14 25.51
C LEU A 194 14.48 26.21 25.70
N LEU A 195 13.23 25.89 25.38
CA LEU A 195 12.09 26.81 25.53
C LEU A 195 11.78 27.13 26.99
N GLN A 196 11.97 26.17 27.91
CA GLN A 196 11.90 26.42 29.35
C GLN A 196 12.96 27.41 29.82
N ILE A 197 14.20 27.29 29.30
CA ILE A 197 15.30 28.21 29.64
C ILE A 197 15.00 29.62 29.11
N LEU A 198 14.50 29.75 27.87
CA LEU A 198 14.15 31.04 27.24
C LEU A 198 12.91 31.73 27.83
N ASP A 199 12.18 31.06 28.74
CA ASP A 199 10.93 31.52 29.37
C ASP A 199 9.81 31.90 28.39
N CYS A 200 9.76 31.21 27.23
CA CYS A 200 8.76 31.45 26.19
C CYS A 200 7.54 30.53 26.35
N ARG A 201 6.57 30.97 27.16
CA ARG A 201 5.39 30.15 27.52
C ARG A 201 4.52 29.75 26.32
N GLU A 202 4.21 30.68 25.42
CA GLU A 202 3.35 30.39 24.25
C GLU A 202 3.97 29.30 23.36
N PHE A 203 5.22 29.49 22.94
CA PHE A 203 5.95 28.51 22.12
C PHE A 203 6.18 27.18 22.83
N LEU A 204 6.36 27.17 24.16
CA LEU A 204 6.45 25.94 24.95
C LEU A 204 5.14 25.16 24.90
N THR A 205 3.97 25.82 25.03
CA THR A 205 2.67 25.13 24.95
C THR A 205 2.42 24.53 23.57
N GLU A 206 2.75 25.26 22.49
CA GLU A 206 2.65 24.74 21.12
C GLU A 206 3.60 23.56 20.89
N HIS A 207 4.84 23.66 21.37
CA HIS A 207 5.82 22.58 21.28
C HIS A 207 5.37 21.33 22.01
N LEU A 208 4.89 21.44 23.25
CA LEU A 208 4.40 20.31 24.03
C LEU A 208 3.22 19.61 23.34
N LEU A 209 2.30 20.37 22.74
CA LEU A 209 1.19 19.82 21.95
C LEU A 209 1.69 19.08 20.70
N GLN A 210 2.61 19.69 19.95
CA GLN A 210 3.22 19.09 18.77
C GLN A 210 4.00 17.82 19.13
N ALA A 211 4.79 17.85 20.20
CA ALA A 211 5.56 16.73 20.72
C ALA A 211 4.66 15.57 21.16
N ALA A 212 3.57 15.85 21.89
CA ALA A 212 2.60 14.82 22.28
C ALA A 212 1.99 14.12 21.05
N SER A 213 1.62 14.89 20.02
CA SER A 213 1.09 14.36 18.76
C SER A 213 2.13 13.53 17.98
N THR A 214 3.40 13.96 17.89
CA THR A 214 4.46 13.22 17.19
C THR A 214 4.85 11.94 17.94
N LEU A 215 4.99 12.00 19.27
CA LEU A 215 5.29 10.85 20.14
C LEU A 215 4.18 9.80 20.09
N ARG A 216 2.91 10.22 20.11
CA ARG A 216 1.74 9.33 19.91
C ARG A 216 1.79 8.65 18.55
N LYS A 217 2.05 9.40 17.46
CA LYS A 217 2.21 8.83 16.11
C LYS A 217 3.42 7.88 16.01
N GLY A 218 4.43 8.06 16.87
CA GLY A 218 5.59 7.21 17.03
C GLY A 218 5.42 6.01 17.97
N SER A 219 4.22 5.77 18.49
CA SER A 219 3.91 4.70 19.46
C SER A 219 4.71 4.79 20.77
N ARG A 220 5.14 6.00 21.18
CA ARG A 220 5.80 6.27 22.47
C ARG A 220 4.81 6.96 23.42
N PHE A 221 3.84 6.19 23.93
CA PHE A 221 2.68 6.75 24.63
C PHE A 221 3.03 7.40 25.97
N SER A 222 3.94 6.81 26.74
CA SER A 222 4.36 7.32 28.05
C SER A 222 5.02 8.70 27.97
N LEU A 223 5.92 8.91 27.01
CA LEU A 223 6.52 10.21 26.74
C LEU A 223 5.49 11.25 26.28
N ALA A 224 4.50 10.83 25.48
CA ALA A 224 3.40 11.72 25.08
C ALA A 224 2.56 12.15 26.29
N THR A 225 2.24 11.22 27.20
CA THR A 225 1.54 11.51 28.45
C THR A 225 2.35 12.44 29.35
N ALA A 226 3.67 12.27 29.44
CA ALA A 226 4.55 13.15 30.21
C ALA A 226 4.52 14.60 29.68
N ALA A 227 4.60 14.78 28.35
CA ALA A 227 4.49 16.10 27.73
C ALA A 227 3.12 16.77 27.98
N LEU A 228 2.04 15.99 27.96
CA LEU A 228 0.69 16.48 28.28
C LEU A 228 0.52 16.83 29.76
N HIS A 229 1.14 16.07 30.66
CA HIS A 229 1.14 16.37 32.09
C HIS A 229 1.89 17.68 32.37
N GLU A 230 3.03 17.90 31.74
CA GLU A 230 3.77 19.17 31.84
C GLU A 230 2.93 20.35 31.31
N LEU A 231 2.23 20.16 30.19
CA LEU A 231 1.31 21.17 29.66
C LEU A 231 0.22 21.51 30.68
N LYS A 232 -0.36 20.53 31.38
CA LYS A 232 -1.34 20.80 32.45
C LYS A 232 -0.73 21.60 33.61
N LEU A 233 0.47 21.26 34.06
CA LEU A 233 1.15 21.96 35.14
C LEU A 233 1.38 23.44 34.82
N LEU A 234 1.76 23.77 33.58
CA LEU A 234 1.97 25.16 33.14
C LEU A 234 0.69 26.00 33.26
N PHE A 235 -0.47 25.42 32.98
CA PHE A 235 -1.76 26.12 33.08
C PHE A 235 -2.30 26.18 34.52
N CYS A 236 -2.03 25.18 35.37
CA CYS A 236 -2.41 25.23 36.78
C CYS A 236 -1.69 26.33 37.58
N GLN A 237 -0.54 26.80 37.10
CA GLN A 237 0.22 27.89 37.73
C GLN A 237 -0.31 29.29 37.37
N THR A 238 -1.24 29.39 36.42
CA THR A 238 -1.86 30.64 35.99
C THR A 238 -3.34 30.61 36.35
N ASP A 239 -3.80 31.52 37.22
CA ASP A 239 -5.21 31.64 37.68
C ASP A 239 -6.24 31.93 36.56
N GLN A 240 -5.89 31.79 35.28
CA GLN A 240 -6.78 31.94 34.13
C GLN A 240 -7.30 30.57 33.67
N GLU A 241 -8.18 29.97 34.49
CA GLU A 241 -8.60 28.58 34.31
C GLU A 241 -9.54 28.29 33.13
N THR A 242 -10.09 29.26 32.39
CA THR A 242 -11.35 28.96 31.67
C THR A 242 -11.37 28.97 30.14
N ASN A 243 -10.39 29.46 29.37
CA ASN A 243 -10.58 29.52 27.91
C ASN A 243 -9.32 29.56 27.00
N CYS A 244 -8.20 28.96 27.39
CA CYS A 244 -7.05 28.86 26.48
C CYS A 244 -7.25 27.71 25.47
N ARG A 245 -7.35 28.04 24.17
CA ARG A 245 -7.43 27.08 23.05
C ARG A 245 -6.39 25.94 23.18
N ALA A 246 -5.17 26.25 23.61
CA ALA A 246 -4.08 25.29 23.81
C ALA A 246 -4.41 24.19 24.84
N LEU A 247 -5.08 24.52 25.96
CA LEU A 247 -5.48 23.55 26.98
C LEU A 247 -6.53 22.57 26.43
N VAL A 248 -7.48 23.08 25.64
CA VAL A 248 -8.51 22.26 24.99
C VAL A 248 -7.87 21.29 23.99
N PHE A 249 -6.90 21.75 23.20
CA PHE A 249 -6.13 20.87 22.32
C PHE A 249 -5.28 19.85 23.09
N GLY A 250 -4.72 20.23 24.24
CA GLY A 250 -4.02 19.32 25.13
C GLY A 250 -4.92 18.18 25.64
N LYS A 251 -6.11 18.51 26.15
CA LYS A 251 -7.12 17.51 26.56
C LYS A 251 -7.58 16.63 25.39
N LEU A 252 -7.68 17.18 24.18
CA LEU A 252 -8.01 16.41 22.98
C LEU A 252 -6.90 15.42 22.59
N GLU A 253 -5.63 15.81 22.69
CA GLU A 253 -4.50 14.89 22.45
C GLU A 253 -4.36 13.84 23.58
N GLU A 254 -4.74 14.18 24.82
CA GLU A 254 -4.86 13.20 25.90
C GLU A 254 -5.90 12.12 25.57
N ALA A 255 -7.10 12.52 25.14
CA ALA A 255 -8.13 11.58 24.70
C ALA A 255 -7.61 10.66 23.56
N LYS A 256 -6.89 11.22 22.59
CA LYS A 256 -6.28 10.43 21.51
C LYS A 256 -5.18 9.48 22.01
N THR A 257 -4.44 9.86 23.04
CA THR A 257 -3.37 9.04 23.64
C THR A 257 -3.98 7.88 24.43
N LEU A 258 -5.00 8.13 25.25
CA LEU A 258 -5.77 7.10 25.96
C LEU A 258 -6.39 6.10 24.99
N ARG A 259 -6.96 6.59 23.87
CA ARG A 259 -7.48 5.72 22.81
C ARG A 259 -6.40 4.80 22.24
N ALA A 260 -5.20 5.33 22.02
CA ALA A 260 -4.07 4.56 21.46
C ALA A 260 -3.49 3.53 22.46
N GLN A 261 -3.63 3.77 23.77
CA GLN A 261 -3.27 2.83 24.83
C GLN A 261 -4.31 1.71 25.04
N GLY A 262 -5.47 1.78 24.37
CA GLY A 262 -6.55 0.80 24.50
C GLY A 262 -7.63 1.17 25.54
N GLN A 263 -7.50 2.31 26.23
CA GLN A 263 -8.50 2.79 27.19
C GLN A 263 -9.63 3.54 26.47
N HIS A 264 -10.52 2.78 25.85
CA HIS A 264 -11.52 3.31 24.93
C HIS A 264 -12.60 4.17 25.60
N ASP A 265 -13.16 3.74 26.73
CA ASP A 265 -14.27 4.44 27.38
C ASP A 265 -13.83 5.77 28.00
N MET A 266 -12.66 5.79 28.63
CA MET A 266 -12.09 7.01 29.21
C MET A 266 -11.84 8.08 28.13
N ALA A 267 -11.32 7.67 26.96
CA ALA A 267 -11.12 8.56 25.83
C ALA A 267 -12.45 9.16 25.32
N ILE A 268 -13.50 8.35 25.21
CA ILE A 268 -14.83 8.80 24.76
C ILE A 268 -15.44 9.78 25.77
N ASN A 269 -15.39 9.46 27.07
CA ASN A 269 -15.93 10.32 28.11
C ASN A 269 -15.19 11.66 28.20
N LEU A 270 -13.87 11.64 28.07
CA LEU A 270 -13.07 12.87 28.01
C LEU A 270 -13.43 13.72 26.78
N ALA A 271 -13.64 13.10 25.61
CA ALA A 271 -14.06 13.82 24.42
C ALA A 271 -15.47 14.42 24.54
N LYS A 272 -16.43 13.70 25.13
CA LYS A 272 -17.78 14.23 25.43
C LYS A 272 -17.70 15.40 26.41
N TYR A 273 -16.86 15.29 27.44
CA TYR A 273 -16.63 16.38 28.38
C TYR A 273 -16.09 17.63 27.69
N ILE A 274 -15.10 17.48 26.82
CA ILE A 274 -14.53 18.59 26.03
C ILE A 274 -15.62 19.27 25.18
N LEU A 275 -16.52 18.48 24.60
CA LEU A 275 -17.59 18.99 23.76
C LEU A 275 -18.63 19.82 24.54
N HIS A 276 -19.01 19.38 25.75
CA HIS A 276 -20.00 20.08 26.57
C HIS A 276 -19.46 21.32 27.27
N HIS A 277 -18.17 21.33 27.63
CA HIS A 277 -17.59 22.38 28.48
C HIS A 277 -16.65 23.35 27.76
N CYS A 278 -16.20 23.08 26.53
CA CYS A 278 -15.23 23.93 25.83
C CYS A 278 -15.79 24.49 24.51
N ASN A 279 -15.64 25.80 24.28
CA ASN A 279 -15.98 26.41 23.00
C ASN A 279 -14.85 26.21 21.97
N LEU A 280 -15.01 25.21 21.09
CA LEU A 280 -13.97 24.81 20.13
C LEU A 280 -14.04 25.54 18.77
N GLY A 281 -15.03 26.40 18.52
CA GLY A 281 -15.22 27.07 17.23
C GLY A 281 -15.21 26.08 16.06
N GLU A 282 -14.24 26.21 15.15
CA GLU A 282 -14.06 25.35 13.95
C GLU A 282 -13.67 23.89 14.27
N ASP A 283 -13.08 23.62 15.43
CA ASP A 283 -12.64 22.28 15.81
C ASP A 283 -13.75 21.43 16.45
N THR A 284 -14.93 22.02 16.72
CA THR A 284 -16.14 21.31 17.18
C THR A 284 -16.50 20.15 16.25
N SER A 285 -16.57 20.41 14.94
CA SER A 285 -16.86 19.39 13.90
C SER A 285 -15.91 18.20 13.98
N ASN A 286 -14.62 18.46 14.23
CA ASN A 286 -13.60 17.43 14.31
C ASN A 286 -13.75 16.55 15.57
N VAL A 287 -14.15 17.14 16.71
CA VAL A 287 -14.42 16.40 17.94
C VAL A 287 -15.66 15.51 17.79
N TYR A 288 -16.76 16.02 17.23
CA TYR A 288 -17.95 15.22 16.90
C TYR A 288 -17.60 14.02 16.02
N ARG A 289 -16.79 14.24 14.98
CA ARG A 289 -16.28 13.17 14.09
C ARG A 289 -15.48 12.12 14.85
N LEU A 290 -14.55 12.53 15.72
CA LEU A 290 -13.73 11.60 16.49
C LEU A 290 -14.57 10.77 17.47
N ILE A 291 -15.54 11.39 18.16
CA ILE A 291 -16.46 10.69 19.05
C ILE A 291 -17.31 9.71 18.23
N GLY A 292 -17.92 10.14 17.12
CA GLY A 292 -18.71 9.28 16.25
C GLY A 292 -17.89 8.08 15.74
N LYS A 293 -16.63 8.30 15.35
CA LYS A 293 -15.70 7.24 14.97
C LYS A 293 -15.43 6.27 16.12
N TRP A 294 -15.09 6.76 17.31
CA TRP A 294 -14.75 5.91 18.45
C TRP A 294 -15.95 5.13 18.97
N LEU A 295 -17.15 5.73 18.97
CA LEU A 295 -18.41 5.06 19.30
C LEU A 295 -18.74 3.97 18.28
N ALA A 296 -18.50 4.22 16.99
CA ALA A 296 -18.70 3.21 15.94
C ALA A 296 -17.75 2.01 16.09
N GLU A 297 -16.46 2.27 16.36
CA GLU A 297 -15.45 1.22 16.56
C GLU A 297 -15.66 0.41 17.83
N SER A 298 -16.12 1.05 18.92
CA SER A 298 -16.38 0.39 20.22
C SER A 298 -17.79 -0.22 20.33
N ARG A 299 -18.71 0.14 19.42
CA ARG A 299 -20.14 -0.24 19.45
C ARG A 299 -20.85 0.17 20.75
N SER A 300 -20.40 1.22 21.41
CA SER A 300 -20.94 1.66 22.72
C SER A 300 -22.28 2.43 22.65
N SER A 301 -22.83 2.70 21.46
CA SER A 301 -24.08 3.46 21.30
C SER A 301 -24.89 2.98 20.10
N ASN A 302 -26.19 3.31 20.08
CA ASN A 302 -27.09 2.98 18.98
C ASN A 302 -26.65 3.66 17.68
N SER A 303 -26.78 2.96 16.55
CA SER A 303 -26.38 3.44 15.23
C SER A 303 -27.08 4.74 14.82
N ARG A 304 -28.37 4.88 15.14
CA ARG A 304 -29.13 6.12 14.89
C ARG A 304 -28.57 7.31 15.67
N THR A 305 -28.21 7.09 16.93
CA THR A 305 -27.59 8.12 17.78
C THR A 305 -26.23 8.55 17.21
N ILE A 306 -25.40 7.60 16.79
CA ILE A 306 -24.08 7.89 16.19
C ILE A 306 -24.23 8.67 14.88
N LEU A 307 -25.19 8.29 14.04
CA LEU A 307 -25.42 8.93 12.75
C LEU A 307 -25.97 10.35 12.90
N GLU A 308 -27.10 10.52 13.60
CA GLU A 308 -27.81 11.80 13.69
C GLU A 308 -27.09 12.80 14.60
N GLN A 309 -26.71 12.38 15.82
CA GLN A 309 -26.19 13.32 16.83
C GLN A 309 -24.71 13.68 16.64
N TYR A 310 -23.93 12.83 15.97
CA TYR A 310 -22.48 13.03 15.85
C TYR A 310 -22.03 13.20 14.40
N LEU A 311 -22.26 12.21 13.53
CA LEU A 311 -21.64 12.22 12.20
C LEU A 311 -22.30 13.19 11.22
N LYS A 312 -23.64 13.21 11.13
CA LYS A 312 -24.36 14.20 10.30
C LYS A 312 -24.14 15.62 10.82
N TYR A 313 -24.30 15.81 12.12
CA TYR A 313 -24.06 17.09 12.76
C TYR A 313 -22.61 17.61 12.54
N SER A 314 -21.62 16.72 12.56
CA SER A 314 -20.22 17.06 12.22
C SER A 314 -20.08 17.61 10.80
N VAL A 315 -20.82 17.04 9.83
CA VAL A 315 -20.80 17.48 8.43
C VAL A 315 -21.51 18.82 8.27
N GLU A 316 -22.68 19.01 8.87
CA GLU A 316 -23.41 20.29 8.85
C GLU A 316 -22.53 21.44 9.38
N LEU A 317 -21.85 21.21 10.50
CA LEU A 317 -20.87 22.16 11.04
C LEU A 317 -19.67 22.35 10.09
N GLY A 318 -19.19 21.27 9.48
CA GLY A 318 -18.03 21.29 8.58
C GLY A 318 -18.27 22.02 7.26
N GLU A 319 -19.50 22.01 6.74
CA GLU A 319 -19.88 22.74 5.52
C GLU A 319 -19.85 24.25 5.72
N SER A 320 -20.25 24.73 6.90
CA SER A 320 -20.27 26.15 7.25
C SER A 320 -18.87 26.82 7.31
N ILE A 321 -17.81 26.03 7.49
CA ILE A 321 -16.44 26.53 7.63
C ILE A 321 -15.89 26.92 6.25
N ARG A 322 -15.37 28.14 6.06
CA ARG A 322 -14.71 28.51 4.79
C ARG A 322 -13.37 27.78 4.64
N ILE A 323 -13.02 27.38 3.41
CA ILE A 323 -11.71 26.77 3.13
C ILE A 323 -10.68 27.91 3.11
N VAL A 324 -9.90 28.02 4.18
CA VAL A 324 -8.82 29.02 4.31
C VAL A 324 -7.45 28.34 4.25
N ASP A 325 -7.32 27.16 4.88
CA ASP A 325 -6.05 26.43 5.03
C ASP A 325 -6.11 24.97 4.54
N GLU A 326 -4.96 24.41 4.15
CA GLU A 326 -4.78 22.98 3.81
C GLU A 326 -5.24 22.04 4.97
N LYS A 327 -5.06 22.48 6.22
CA LYS A 327 -5.55 21.74 7.41
C LYS A 327 -7.07 21.69 7.49
N SER A 328 -7.75 22.79 7.11
CA SER A 328 -9.22 22.87 7.08
C SER A 328 -9.80 21.96 5.98
N LEU A 329 -9.15 21.94 4.81
CA LEU A 329 -9.44 21.00 3.72
C LEU A 329 -9.29 19.54 4.18
N SER A 330 -8.20 19.26 4.91
CA SER A 330 -7.95 17.92 5.45
C SER A 330 -9.01 17.44 6.43
N ARG A 331 -9.52 18.33 7.27
CA ARG A 331 -10.59 18.03 8.22
C ARG A 331 -11.90 17.75 7.49
N LYS A 332 -12.24 18.53 6.48
CA LYS A 332 -13.48 18.36 5.70
C LYS A 332 -13.55 17.02 4.97
N TYR A 333 -12.53 16.62 4.20
CA TYR A 333 -12.63 15.30 3.55
C TYR A 333 -12.64 14.16 4.58
N GLN A 334 -12.01 14.32 5.74
CA GLN A 334 -12.06 13.34 6.83
C GLN A 334 -13.46 13.19 7.45
N THR A 335 -14.24 14.27 7.59
CA THR A 335 -15.61 14.21 8.11
C THR A 335 -16.52 13.48 7.13
N PHE A 336 -16.51 13.89 5.85
CA PHE A 336 -17.28 13.22 4.79
C PHE A 336 -16.91 11.74 4.64
N PHE A 337 -15.61 11.42 4.64
CA PHE A 337 -15.15 10.03 4.56
C PHE A 337 -15.65 9.20 5.75
N GLN A 338 -15.59 9.72 6.97
CA GLN A 338 -16.02 8.98 8.16
C GLN A 338 -17.54 8.75 8.16
N LEU A 339 -18.33 9.74 7.74
CA LEU A 339 -19.77 9.59 7.56
C LEU A 339 -20.07 8.49 6.55
N ALA A 340 -19.49 8.60 5.34
CA ALA A 340 -19.73 7.66 4.25
C ALA A 340 -19.27 6.23 4.61
N HIS A 341 -18.11 6.09 5.24
CA HIS A 341 -17.59 4.79 5.66
C HIS A 341 -18.46 4.13 6.72
N TYR A 342 -19.05 4.92 7.63
CA TYR A 342 -19.95 4.41 8.64
C TYR A 342 -21.30 4.00 8.05
N THR A 343 -21.91 4.83 7.22
CA THR A 343 -23.20 4.52 6.56
C THR A 343 -23.08 3.33 5.62
N ASP A 344 -21.96 3.19 4.92
CA ASP A 344 -21.65 1.99 4.12
C ASP A 344 -21.50 0.73 4.98
N GLY A 345 -20.85 0.85 6.15
CA GLY A 345 -20.78 -0.24 7.14
C GLY A 345 -22.15 -0.66 7.65
N LEU A 346 -23.05 0.30 7.92
CA LEU A 346 -24.44 0.03 8.27
C LEU A 346 -25.19 -0.63 7.12
N PHE A 347 -25.06 -0.11 5.90
CA PHE A 347 -25.65 -0.70 4.70
C PHE A 347 -25.24 -2.18 4.55
N LYS A 348 -23.94 -2.49 4.67
CA LYS A 348 -23.42 -3.86 4.62
C LYS A 348 -24.00 -4.75 5.72
N SER A 349 -24.08 -4.26 6.95
CA SER A 349 -24.69 -5.00 8.06
C SER A 349 -26.18 -5.30 7.81
N TYR A 350 -26.90 -4.38 7.16
CA TYR A 350 -28.30 -4.59 6.78
C TYR A 350 -28.42 -5.60 5.62
N GLU A 351 -27.52 -5.57 4.63
CA GLU A 351 -27.49 -6.60 3.59
C GLU A 351 -27.19 -7.99 4.15
N GLU A 352 -26.23 -8.11 5.07
CA GLU A 352 -25.93 -9.36 5.78
C GLU A 352 -27.15 -9.85 6.59
N ARG A 353 -27.88 -8.93 7.24
CA ARG A 353 -29.14 -9.26 7.91
C ARG A 353 -30.21 -9.75 6.95
N LEU A 354 -30.39 -9.11 5.79
CA LEU A 354 -31.35 -9.54 4.77
C LEU A 354 -30.98 -10.90 4.14
N ALA A 355 -29.68 -11.22 4.08
CA ALA A 355 -29.18 -12.50 3.61
C ALA A 355 -29.24 -13.61 4.69
N SER A 356 -29.43 -13.26 5.97
CA SER A 356 -29.41 -14.21 7.07
C SER A 356 -30.53 -15.26 6.99
N ASN A 357 -30.25 -16.46 7.50
CA ASN A 357 -31.22 -17.55 7.55
C ASN A 357 -32.46 -17.20 8.38
N GLU A 358 -32.30 -16.38 9.43
CA GLU A 358 -33.40 -15.90 10.27
C GLU A 358 -34.36 -15.02 9.48
N TRP A 359 -33.85 -14.06 8.72
CA TRP A 359 -34.67 -13.20 7.86
C TRP A 359 -35.35 -14.01 6.73
N GLN A 360 -34.63 -14.95 6.12
CA GLN A 360 -35.22 -15.83 5.10
C GLN A 360 -36.28 -16.77 5.69
N ALA A 361 -36.14 -17.21 6.94
CA ALA A 361 -37.18 -17.96 7.66
C ALA A 361 -38.39 -17.07 7.96
N ALA A 362 -38.18 -15.83 8.42
CA ALA A 362 -39.25 -14.86 8.64
C ALA A 362 -40.01 -14.54 7.34
N LEU A 363 -39.30 -14.39 6.22
CA LEU A 363 -39.92 -14.18 4.90
C LEU A 363 -40.76 -15.39 4.46
N ARG A 364 -40.28 -16.61 4.71
CA ARG A 364 -41.05 -17.84 4.46
C ARG A 364 -42.29 -17.92 5.33
N LEU A 365 -42.18 -17.56 6.62
CA LEU A 365 -43.32 -17.50 7.53
C LEU A 365 -44.36 -16.47 7.09
N ARG A 366 -43.92 -15.28 6.68
CA ARG A 366 -44.81 -14.24 6.15
C ARG A 366 -45.56 -14.71 4.90
N LYS A 367 -44.86 -15.37 3.96
CA LYS A 367 -45.48 -15.99 2.77
C LYS A 367 -46.48 -17.09 3.13
N HIS A 368 -46.20 -17.89 4.17
CA HIS A 368 -47.13 -18.90 4.67
C HIS A 368 -48.38 -18.24 5.27
N LYS A 369 -48.22 -17.28 6.18
CA LYS A 369 -49.31 -16.54 6.82
C LYS A 369 -50.19 -15.80 5.78
N THR A 370 -49.61 -15.25 4.71
CA THR A 370 -50.40 -14.65 3.63
C THR A 370 -51.26 -15.66 2.89
N ARG A 371 -50.73 -16.87 2.62
CA ARG A 371 -51.51 -17.94 1.98
C ARG A 371 -52.62 -18.46 2.90
N GLU A 372 -52.32 -18.61 4.19
CA GLU A 372 -53.30 -19.00 5.20
C GLU A 372 -54.42 -17.96 5.29
N LEU A 373 -54.09 -16.67 5.28
CA LEU A 373 -55.08 -15.59 5.23
C LEU A 373 -55.95 -15.67 3.96
N GLU A 374 -55.37 -15.90 2.79
CA GLU A 374 -56.10 -16.05 1.52
C GLU A 374 -57.07 -17.24 1.55
N GLU A 375 -56.63 -18.38 2.11
CA GLU A 375 -57.47 -19.58 2.25
C GLU A 375 -58.59 -19.37 3.26
N LEU A 376 -58.33 -18.69 4.39
CA LEU A 376 -59.36 -18.33 5.36
C LEU A 376 -60.36 -17.34 4.78
N LEU A 377 -59.93 -16.35 4.00
CA LEU A 377 -60.81 -15.44 3.27
C LEU A 377 -61.67 -16.16 2.23
N ARG A 378 -61.11 -17.18 1.55
CA ARG A 378 -61.86 -18.02 0.61
C ARG A 378 -62.91 -18.87 1.33
N ARG A 379 -62.56 -19.44 2.49
CA ARG A 379 -63.50 -20.23 3.33
C ARG A 379 -64.60 -19.38 3.95
N LEU A 380 -64.29 -18.14 4.37
CA LEU A 380 -65.27 -17.19 4.89
C LEU A 380 -66.37 -16.87 3.87
N LYS A 381 -66.02 -16.78 2.58
CA LYS A 381 -66.99 -16.56 1.49
C LYS A 381 -68.00 -17.71 1.34
N ASN A 382 -67.64 -18.93 1.78
CA ASN A 382 -68.43 -20.15 1.56
C ASN A 382 -69.17 -20.67 2.83
N SER A 383 -69.03 -20.04 4.01
CA SER A 383 -69.52 -20.59 5.29
C SER A 383 -70.86 -20.03 5.81
N THR A 384 -71.44 -20.67 6.83
CA THR A 384 -72.72 -20.30 7.47
C THR A 384 -72.56 -19.29 8.62
N LYS A 385 -73.65 -18.62 9.06
CA LYS A 385 -73.62 -17.40 9.92
C LYS A 385 -72.84 -17.53 11.25
N GLY A 386 -72.75 -18.71 11.88
CA GLY A 386 -72.02 -18.92 13.13
C GLY A 386 -70.50 -18.98 12.93
N GLU A 387 -70.04 -19.83 12.00
CA GLU A 387 -68.61 -19.99 11.65
C GLU A 387 -67.98 -18.71 11.09
N LYS A 388 -68.79 -17.81 10.50
CA LYS A 388 -68.32 -16.50 10.02
C LYS A 388 -67.71 -15.65 11.12
N THR A 389 -68.18 -15.77 12.36
CA THR A 389 -67.67 -14.96 13.49
C THR A 389 -66.28 -15.43 13.91
N ASP A 390 -66.06 -16.73 14.04
CA ASP A 390 -64.76 -17.32 14.39
C ASP A 390 -63.70 -17.11 13.30
N TYR A 391 -64.06 -17.33 12.03
CA TYR A 391 -63.16 -17.03 10.91
C TYR A 391 -62.82 -15.54 10.83
N SER A 392 -63.77 -14.64 11.13
CA SER A 392 -63.54 -13.20 11.12
C SER A 392 -62.52 -12.76 12.18
N VAL A 393 -62.59 -13.29 13.41
CA VAL A 393 -61.64 -12.98 14.48
C VAL A 393 -60.23 -13.46 14.09
N LYS A 394 -60.10 -14.70 13.59
CA LYS A 394 -58.81 -15.27 13.18
C LYS A 394 -58.20 -14.53 11.98
N ILE A 395 -59.03 -14.08 11.05
CA ILE A 395 -58.62 -13.24 9.91
C ILE A 395 -58.11 -11.88 10.40
N GLN A 396 -58.80 -11.22 11.33
CA GLN A 396 -58.36 -9.93 11.88
C GLN A 396 -57.03 -10.05 12.62
N GLU A 397 -56.84 -11.13 13.39
CA GLU A 397 -55.58 -11.37 14.09
C GLU A 397 -54.41 -11.62 13.13
N LEU A 398 -54.61 -12.46 12.10
CA LEU A 398 -53.60 -12.70 11.05
C LEU A 398 -53.33 -11.46 10.21
N GLN A 399 -54.34 -10.65 9.89
CA GLN A 399 -54.18 -9.37 9.19
C GLN A 399 -53.34 -8.40 10.03
N LYS A 400 -53.61 -8.31 11.33
CA LYS A 400 -52.83 -7.46 12.24
C LYS A 400 -51.37 -7.91 12.30
N GLN A 401 -51.10 -9.21 12.47
CA GLN A 401 -49.73 -9.73 12.45
C GLN A 401 -49.02 -9.43 11.13
N LEU A 402 -49.67 -9.70 10.00
CA LEU A 402 -49.09 -9.43 8.70
C LEU A 402 -48.81 -7.93 8.50
N SER A 403 -49.69 -7.04 8.97
CA SER A 403 -49.48 -5.58 8.88
C SER A 403 -48.23 -5.13 9.61
N ILE A 404 -48.00 -5.63 10.83
CA ILE A 404 -46.79 -5.33 11.63
C ILE A 404 -45.54 -5.83 10.89
N ASP A 405 -45.58 -7.06 10.37
CA ASP A 405 -44.49 -7.66 9.59
C ASP A 405 -44.23 -6.91 8.26
N ARG A 406 -45.25 -6.29 7.66
CA ARG A 406 -45.10 -5.45 6.45
C ARG A 406 -44.40 -4.15 6.79
N GLU A 407 -44.88 -3.43 7.79
CA GLU A 407 -44.32 -2.16 8.23
C GLU A 407 -42.86 -2.30 8.67
N GLU A 408 -42.51 -3.38 9.39
CA GLU A 408 -41.11 -3.62 9.77
C GLU A 408 -40.21 -3.83 8.55
N ALA A 409 -40.67 -4.61 7.56
CA ALA A 409 -39.90 -4.85 6.35
C ALA A 409 -39.74 -3.59 5.49
N GLU A 410 -40.79 -2.77 5.39
CA GLU A 410 -40.74 -1.48 4.69
C GLU A 410 -39.76 -0.53 5.39
N ARG A 411 -39.85 -0.39 6.73
CA ARG A 411 -38.89 0.42 7.51
C ARG A 411 -37.44 -0.03 7.31
N LEU A 412 -37.17 -1.33 7.30
CA LEU A 412 -35.82 -1.87 7.09
C LEU A 412 -35.31 -1.59 5.67
N GLN A 413 -36.20 -1.65 4.67
CA GLN A 413 -35.89 -1.36 3.29
C GLN A 413 -35.61 0.13 3.07
N ASP A 414 -36.42 1.00 3.67
CA ASP A 414 -36.23 2.45 3.63
C ASP A 414 -34.93 2.86 4.34
N ASP A 415 -34.66 2.33 5.54
CA ASP A 415 -33.41 2.58 6.27
C ASP A 415 -32.19 2.15 5.43
N ARG A 416 -32.24 0.98 4.80
CA ARG A 416 -31.18 0.48 3.91
C ARG A 416 -30.93 1.45 2.74
N ASP A 417 -31.99 1.89 2.08
CA ASP A 417 -31.89 2.75 0.90
C ASP A 417 -31.42 4.16 1.29
N ASN A 418 -31.82 4.65 2.47
CA ASN A 418 -31.32 5.89 3.06
C ASN A 418 -29.82 5.83 3.36
N PHE A 419 -29.35 4.74 3.99
CA PHE A 419 -27.91 4.58 4.28
C PHE A 419 -27.08 4.49 3.01
N LEU A 420 -27.59 3.83 1.97
CA LEU A 420 -26.94 3.76 0.66
C LEU A 420 -26.81 5.17 0.04
N ASN A 421 -27.90 5.94 0.01
CA ASN A 421 -27.88 7.30 -0.55
C ASN A 421 -26.90 8.22 0.21
N LEU A 422 -26.90 8.16 1.55
CA LEU A 422 -25.97 8.93 2.37
C LEU A 422 -24.51 8.50 2.15
N ALA A 423 -24.24 7.20 1.97
CA ALA A 423 -22.91 6.71 1.67
C ALA A 423 -22.40 7.22 0.31
N LEU A 424 -23.25 7.15 -0.72
CA LEU A 424 -22.91 7.62 -2.07
C LEU A 424 -22.63 9.12 -2.11
N GLU A 425 -23.48 9.94 -1.49
CA GLU A 425 -23.27 11.39 -1.42
C GLU A 425 -22.00 11.74 -0.62
N GLY A 426 -21.77 11.09 0.52
CA GLY A 426 -20.57 11.30 1.32
C GLY A 426 -19.28 10.91 0.57
N TYR A 427 -19.31 9.81 -0.19
CA TYR A 427 -18.19 9.41 -1.05
C TYR A 427 -17.98 10.39 -2.21
N LYS A 428 -19.05 10.85 -2.88
CA LYS A 428 -18.99 11.88 -3.93
C LYS A 428 -18.32 13.15 -3.41
N ARG A 429 -18.78 13.70 -2.28
CA ARG A 429 -18.22 14.92 -1.67
C ARG A 429 -16.77 14.75 -1.27
N CYS A 430 -16.39 13.59 -0.74
CA CYS A 430 -15.00 13.28 -0.44
C CYS A 430 -14.11 13.32 -1.70
N LEU A 431 -14.59 12.80 -2.84
CA LEU A 431 -13.85 12.79 -4.09
C LEU A 431 -13.72 14.18 -4.73
N ILE A 432 -14.71 15.06 -4.57
CA ILE A 432 -14.63 16.44 -5.08
C ILE A 432 -13.56 17.24 -4.34
N ILE A 433 -13.53 17.13 -3.01
CA ILE A 433 -12.55 17.84 -2.17
C ILE A 433 -11.14 17.28 -2.41
N GLY A 434 -11.02 15.96 -2.58
CA GLY A 434 -9.77 15.25 -2.79
C GLY A 434 -8.91 15.13 -1.54
N GLY A 435 -8.12 14.05 -1.46
CA GLY A 435 -7.21 13.84 -0.35
C GLY A 435 -6.64 12.42 -0.26
N LYS A 436 -6.27 12.03 0.97
CA LYS A 436 -5.58 10.77 1.26
C LYS A 436 -6.43 9.52 0.96
N TYR A 437 -7.76 9.63 0.99
CA TYR A 437 -8.67 8.49 0.89
C TYR A 437 -9.19 8.23 -0.52
N ASP A 438 -8.77 9.00 -1.52
CA ASP A 438 -9.33 8.97 -2.88
C ASP A 438 -9.34 7.57 -3.46
N LEU A 439 -8.21 6.85 -3.42
CA LEU A 439 -8.14 5.46 -3.89
C LEU A 439 -9.12 4.55 -3.16
N ARG A 440 -9.20 4.62 -1.83
CA ARG A 440 -10.12 3.75 -1.07
C ARG A 440 -11.58 4.03 -1.40
N VAL A 441 -11.93 5.30 -1.59
CA VAL A 441 -13.29 5.75 -1.89
C VAL A 441 -13.69 5.37 -3.31
N VAL A 442 -12.84 5.61 -4.31
CA VAL A 442 -13.15 5.27 -5.71
C VAL A 442 -13.41 3.78 -5.87
N PHE A 443 -12.55 2.92 -5.30
CA PHE A 443 -12.71 1.47 -5.41
C PHE A 443 -14.01 1.00 -4.76
N ARG A 444 -14.35 1.54 -3.57
CA ARG A 444 -15.61 1.18 -2.90
C ARG A 444 -16.84 1.69 -3.65
N LEU A 445 -16.78 2.92 -4.17
CA LEU A 445 -17.87 3.51 -4.95
C LEU A 445 -18.17 2.68 -6.21
N VAL A 446 -17.14 2.31 -6.98
CA VAL A 446 -17.29 1.48 -8.18
C VAL A 446 -17.78 0.07 -7.82
N SER A 447 -17.30 -0.51 -6.73
CA SER A 447 -17.81 -1.80 -6.24
C SER A 447 -19.31 -1.76 -5.91
N LEU A 448 -19.77 -0.72 -5.19
CA LEU A 448 -21.20 -0.53 -4.90
C LEU A 448 -22.02 -0.33 -6.19
N TRP A 449 -21.49 0.46 -7.12
CA TRP A 449 -22.14 0.71 -8.40
C TRP A 449 -22.31 -0.55 -9.24
N PHE A 450 -21.28 -1.39 -9.33
CA PHE A 450 -21.32 -2.63 -10.09
C PHE A 450 -22.19 -3.70 -9.44
N ASN A 451 -22.18 -3.81 -8.11
CA ASN A 451 -23.04 -4.75 -7.38
C ASN A 451 -24.52 -4.36 -7.44
N LEU A 452 -24.83 -3.06 -7.50
CA LEU A 452 -26.19 -2.53 -7.47
C LEU A 452 -26.61 -1.86 -8.80
N TYR A 453 -26.17 -2.41 -9.93
CA TYR A 453 -26.37 -1.84 -11.26
C TYR A 453 -27.85 -1.61 -11.65
N MET A 454 -28.78 -2.41 -11.10
CA MET A 454 -30.22 -2.30 -11.37
C MET A 454 -30.90 -1.13 -10.63
N ARG A 455 -30.25 -0.54 -9.62
CA ARG A 455 -30.88 0.48 -8.79
C ARG A 455 -30.71 1.88 -9.36
N GLN A 456 -31.82 2.52 -9.70
CA GLN A 456 -31.81 3.87 -10.28
C GLN A 456 -31.16 4.93 -9.39
N ASN A 457 -31.29 4.84 -8.05
CA ASN A 457 -30.66 5.80 -7.13
C ASN A 457 -29.12 5.82 -7.28
N VAL A 458 -28.53 4.63 -7.42
CA VAL A 458 -27.07 4.47 -7.57
C VAL A 458 -26.60 5.00 -8.93
N VAL A 459 -27.33 4.67 -10.00
CA VAL A 459 -27.00 5.13 -11.36
C VAL A 459 -27.09 6.65 -11.46
N LYS A 460 -28.15 7.26 -10.91
CA LYS A 460 -28.31 8.74 -10.86
C LYS A 460 -27.16 9.40 -10.08
N SER A 461 -26.83 8.86 -8.91
CA SER A 461 -25.70 9.35 -8.12
C SER A 461 -24.38 9.24 -8.87
N MET A 462 -24.18 8.17 -9.64
CA MET A 462 -22.94 7.97 -10.38
C MET A 462 -22.82 8.91 -11.58
N ILE A 463 -23.91 9.23 -12.28
CA ILE A 463 -23.91 10.26 -13.34
C ILE A 463 -23.48 11.60 -12.75
N ALA A 464 -24.11 12.04 -11.65
CA ALA A 464 -23.73 13.29 -10.97
C ALA A 464 -22.26 13.27 -10.50
N THR A 465 -21.76 12.10 -10.07
CA THR A 465 -20.36 11.93 -9.66
C THR A 465 -19.41 12.02 -10.86
N SER A 466 -19.78 11.43 -12.01
CA SER A 466 -18.96 11.49 -13.23
C SER A 466 -18.80 12.92 -13.77
N GLU A 467 -19.81 13.77 -13.60
CA GLU A 467 -19.77 15.17 -14.02
C GLU A 467 -18.86 16.00 -13.11
N GLU A 468 -19.05 15.92 -11.78
CA GLU A 468 -18.37 16.79 -10.81
C GLU A 468 -16.95 16.32 -10.42
N VAL A 469 -16.66 15.02 -10.44
CA VAL A 469 -15.36 14.48 -9.98
C VAL A 469 -14.32 14.50 -11.09
N GLN A 470 -13.07 14.79 -10.73
CA GLN A 470 -11.91 14.75 -11.63
C GLN A 470 -11.67 13.33 -12.16
N SER A 471 -11.50 13.17 -13.47
CA SER A 471 -11.50 11.85 -14.10
C SER A 471 -10.25 11.01 -13.81
N TYR A 472 -9.09 11.64 -13.51
CA TYR A 472 -7.84 10.92 -13.20
C TYR A 472 -7.97 9.93 -12.04
N LYS A 473 -8.91 10.15 -11.11
CA LYS A 473 -9.14 9.29 -9.94
C LYS A 473 -9.69 7.91 -10.33
N PHE A 474 -10.34 7.80 -11.49
CA PHE A 474 -10.91 6.56 -12.02
C PHE A 474 -9.94 5.78 -12.90
N LEU A 475 -8.79 6.36 -13.28
CA LEU A 475 -7.80 5.69 -14.14
C LEU A 475 -7.29 4.34 -13.60
N PRO A 476 -7.10 4.15 -12.28
CA PRO A 476 -6.74 2.84 -11.74
C PRO A 476 -7.78 1.75 -11.97
N LEU A 477 -8.99 2.07 -12.45
CA LEU A 477 -10.09 1.13 -12.70
C LEU A 477 -10.50 1.04 -14.18
N VAL A 478 -9.67 1.55 -15.11
CA VAL A 478 -10.02 1.59 -16.55
C VAL A 478 -10.40 0.20 -17.08
N TYR A 479 -9.62 -0.83 -16.75
CA TYR A 479 -9.91 -2.20 -17.20
C TYR A 479 -11.25 -2.73 -16.67
N GLN A 480 -11.58 -2.38 -15.42
CA GLN A 480 -12.81 -2.76 -14.73
C GLN A 480 -14.03 -2.07 -15.31
N ILE A 481 -13.91 -0.78 -15.65
CA ILE A 481 -15.00 0.02 -16.22
C ILE A 481 -15.20 -0.36 -17.69
N ALA A 482 -14.12 -0.44 -18.47
CA ALA A 482 -14.18 -0.79 -19.89
C ALA A 482 -14.74 -2.21 -20.12
N SER A 483 -14.45 -3.18 -19.23
CA SER A 483 -14.95 -4.55 -19.38
C SER A 483 -16.48 -4.67 -19.27
N ARG A 484 -17.15 -3.69 -18.66
CA ARG A 484 -18.62 -3.67 -18.45
C ARG A 484 -19.39 -2.96 -19.57
N LEU A 485 -18.68 -2.40 -20.54
CA LEU A 485 -19.28 -1.74 -21.68
C LEU A 485 -20.15 -2.71 -22.48
N GLY A 486 -21.34 -2.28 -22.90
CA GLY A 486 -22.22 -3.05 -23.77
C GLY A 486 -23.31 -2.19 -24.40
N ILE A 487 -24.01 -2.73 -25.39
CA ILE A 487 -25.14 -2.04 -26.03
C ILE A 487 -26.36 -2.08 -25.10
N SER A 488 -27.00 -0.94 -24.87
CA SER A 488 -28.28 -0.89 -24.15
C SER A 488 -29.36 -1.60 -24.97
N LYS A 489 -29.83 -2.76 -24.49
CA LYS A 489 -31.02 -3.46 -25.04
C LYS A 489 -32.33 -2.99 -24.41
N GLU A 490 -32.28 -2.04 -23.47
CA GLU A 490 -33.45 -1.51 -22.78
C GLU A 490 -33.88 -0.15 -23.37
N GLY A 491 -35.19 0.01 -23.52
CA GLY A 491 -35.84 1.05 -24.33
C GLY A 491 -35.50 2.50 -23.97
N GLN A 492 -35.66 3.36 -24.98
CA GLN A 492 -35.52 4.81 -24.90
C GLN A 492 -36.40 5.39 -23.77
N GLY A 493 -35.79 5.81 -22.66
CA GLY A 493 -36.47 6.62 -21.63
C GLY A 493 -36.01 6.43 -20.18
N SER A 494 -35.37 5.32 -19.83
CA SER A 494 -34.84 5.14 -18.46
C SER A 494 -33.34 5.43 -18.41
N ILE A 495 -32.90 6.19 -17.40
CA ILE A 495 -31.47 6.36 -17.06
C ILE A 495 -30.89 4.97 -16.83
N CYS A 496 -30.04 4.51 -17.75
CA CYS A 496 -29.50 3.16 -17.75
C CYS A 496 -28.06 3.15 -17.21
N PHE A 497 -27.69 2.05 -16.57
CA PHE A 497 -26.31 1.77 -16.14
C PHE A 497 -25.29 2.00 -17.26
N GLN A 498 -25.60 1.56 -18.49
CA GLN A 498 -24.73 1.72 -19.65
C GLN A 498 -24.54 3.19 -20.04
N MET A 499 -25.56 4.04 -19.89
CA MET A 499 -25.43 5.47 -20.19
C MET A 499 -24.44 6.15 -19.23
N ALA A 500 -24.51 5.84 -17.94
CA ALA A 500 -23.57 6.35 -16.94
C ALA A 500 -22.13 5.86 -17.21
N LEU A 501 -21.97 4.60 -17.61
CA LEU A 501 -20.68 4.00 -17.93
C LEU A 501 -20.04 4.63 -19.17
N VAL A 502 -20.80 4.80 -20.25
CA VAL A 502 -20.36 5.44 -21.49
C VAL A 502 -19.98 6.90 -21.22
N SER A 503 -20.78 7.64 -20.45
CA SER A 503 -20.47 9.03 -20.07
C SER A 503 -19.14 9.15 -19.32
N LEU A 504 -18.92 8.28 -18.32
CA LEU A 504 -17.67 8.27 -17.56
C LEU A 504 -16.46 7.90 -18.44
N LEU A 505 -16.57 6.84 -19.24
CA LEU A 505 -15.50 6.41 -20.14
C LEU A 505 -15.17 7.47 -21.19
N ARG A 506 -16.19 8.15 -21.72
CA ARG A 506 -16.03 9.28 -22.63
C ARG A 506 -15.24 10.41 -21.95
N LYS A 507 -15.59 10.81 -20.73
CA LYS A 507 -14.86 11.83 -19.98
C LYS A 507 -13.39 11.43 -19.77
N MET A 508 -13.15 10.19 -19.34
CA MET A 508 -11.80 9.65 -19.12
C MET A 508 -10.97 9.62 -20.41
N ALA A 509 -11.57 9.25 -21.54
CA ALA A 509 -10.89 9.21 -22.84
C ALA A 509 -10.60 10.60 -23.41
N LEU A 510 -11.45 11.59 -23.13
CA LEU A 510 -11.22 12.98 -23.54
C LEU A 510 -10.11 13.66 -22.72
N GLU A 511 -10.15 13.50 -21.39
CA GLU A 511 -9.20 14.14 -20.45
C GLU A 511 -7.87 13.37 -20.36
N HIS A 512 -7.88 12.03 -20.42
CA HIS A 512 -6.71 11.15 -20.28
C HIS A 512 -6.65 10.08 -21.39
N PRO A 513 -6.35 10.50 -22.64
CA PRO A 513 -6.42 9.62 -23.81
C PRO A 513 -5.42 8.46 -23.76
N TYR A 514 -4.16 8.73 -23.36
CA TYR A 514 -3.08 7.74 -23.35
C TYR A 514 -3.27 6.60 -22.36
N HIS A 515 -4.10 6.80 -21.34
CA HIS A 515 -4.38 5.81 -20.30
C HIS A 515 -5.66 5.00 -20.57
N THR A 516 -6.56 5.50 -21.44
CA THR A 516 -7.91 4.95 -21.64
C THR A 516 -8.14 4.38 -23.05
N ILE A 517 -7.57 5.01 -24.09
CA ILE A 517 -7.88 4.67 -25.50
C ILE A 517 -7.34 3.29 -25.87
N PHE A 518 -6.18 2.87 -25.37
CA PHE A 518 -5.62 1.54 -25.66
C PHE A 518 -6.58 0.41 -25.25
N GLN A 519 -7.27 0.56 -24.13
CA GLN A 519 -8.23 -0.43 -23.63
C GLN A 519 -9.51 -0.45 -24.49
N ILE A 520 -9.98 0.71 -24.94
CA ILE A 520 -11.14 0.79 -25.85
C ILE A 520 -10.77 0.19 -27.21
N LEU A 521 -9.57 0.46 -27.74
CA LEU A 521 -9.05 -0.15 -28.97
C LEU A 521 -8.93 -1.66 -28.85
N ALA A 522 -8.48 -2.18 -27.71
CA ALA A 522 -8.40 -3.61 -27.45
C ALA A 522 -9.78 -4.29 -27.48
N LEU A 523 -10.82 -3.63 -26.95
CA LEU A 523 -12.21 -4.11 -27.01
C LEU A 523 -12.79 -4.05 -28.43
N ALA A 524 -12.49 -2.98 -29.18
CA ALA A 524 -12.92 -2.84 -30.56
C ALA A 524 -12.31 -3.91 -31.50
N ASN A 525 -11.09 -4.37 -31.19
CA ASN A 525 -10.42 -5.46 -31.91
C ASN A 525 -10.72 -6.85 -31.32
N GLY A 526 -11.77 -6.99 -30.50
CA GLY A 526 -12.13 -8.24 -29.81
C GLY A 526 -12.50 -9.42 -30.71
N ASP A 527 -12.74 -9.18 -32.01
CA ASP A 527 -13.09 -10.20 -33.01
C ASP A 527 -11.89 -10.77 -33.77
N ARG A 528 -10.72 -10.14 -33.68
CA ARG A 528 -9.50 -10.53 -34.42
C ARG A 528 -8.80 -11.72 -33.76
N ILE A 529 -9.35 -12.91 -34.01
CA ILE A 529 -8.82 -14.20 -33.57
C ILE A 529 -8.49 -15.04 -34.81
N LYS A 530 -7.33 -15.72 -34.84
CA LYS A 530 -6.96 -16.59 -35.97
C LYS A 530 -7.98 -17.73 -36.13
N ASP A 531 -8.37 -18.07 -37.37
CA ASP A 531 -9.40 -19.09 -37.66
C ASP A 531 -9.10 -20.47 -37.04
N LYS A 532 -7.81 -20.86 -36.98
CA LYS A 532 -7.37 -22.10 -36.30
C LYS A 532 -7.60 -22.10 -34.77
N GLN A 533 -7.69 -20.91 -34.16
CA GLN A 533 -7.93 -20.73 -32.72
C GLN A 533 -9.44 -20.56 -32.42
N ARG A 534 -10.23 -20.08 -33.38
CA ARG A 534 -11.69 -19.94 -33.29
C ARG A 534 -12.38 -21.30 -33.09
N ASN A 535 -11.89 -22.34 -33.76
CA ASN A 535 -12.42 -23.71 -33.64
C ASN A 535 -12.01 -24.45 -32.35
N LYS A 536 -11.03 -23.95 -31.58
CA LYS A 536 -10.57 -24.57 -30.31
C LYS A 536 -11.32 -24.03 -29.06
N ASN A 537 -12.41 -23.29 -29.27
CA ASN A 537 -13.25 -22.68 -28.24
C ASN A 537 -12.49 -21.79 -27.22
N SER A 538 -11.22 -21.42 -27.38
CA SER A 538 -10.43 -20.85 -26.27
C SER A 538 -10.79 -19.41 -25.91
N PHE A 539 -11.46 -18.68 -26.80
CA PHE A 539 -11.83 -17.28 -26.65
C PHE A 539 -13.30 -17.09 -27.01
N VAL A 540 -14.04 -16.35 -26.19
CA VAL A 540 -15.45 -15.96 -26.49
C VAL A 540 -15.43 -14.57 -27.10
N VAL A 541 -16.07 -14.38 -28.25
CA VAL A 541 -16.22 -13.05 -28.87
C VAL A 541 -17.55 -12.46 -28.43
N ASP A 542 -17.50 -11.33 -27.73
CA ASP A 542 -18.69 -10.57 -27.35
C ASP A 542 -18.93 -9.42 -28.34
N ILE A 543 -19.84 -9.65 -29.29
CA ILE A 543 -20.14 -8.72 -30.38
C ILE A 543 -20.75 -7.42 -29.86
N ASP A 544 -21.54 -7.48 -28.78
CA ASP A 544 -22.20 -6.30 -28.22
C ASP A 544 -21.15 -5.33 -27.64
N LYS A 545 -20.11 -5.85 -26.96
CA LYS A 545 -19.02 -5.01 -26.43
C LYS A 545 -18.20 -4.36 -27.53
N LYS A 546 -17.92 -5.11 -28.60
CA LYS A 546 -17.18 -4.63 -29.76
C LYS A 546 -17.87 -3.40 -30.37
N LEU A 547 -19.14 -3.56 -30.74
CA LEU A 547 -19.93 -2.49 -31.37
C LEU A 547 -20.05 -1.26 -30.45
N ALA A 548 -20.23 -1.47 -29.15
CA ALA A 548 -20.26 -0.36 -28.19
C ALA A 548 -18.91 0.40 -28.12
N ALA A 549 -17.79 -0.32 -28.19
CA ALA A 549 -16.46 0.29 -28.23
C ALA A 549 -16.19 1.03 -29.55
N GLU A 550 -16.64 0.49 -30.69
CA GLU A 550 -16.55 1.17 -32.00
C GLU A 550 -17.34 2.48 -32.01
N ASN A 551 -18.61 2.44 -31.57
CA ASN A 551 -19.44 3.65 -31.46
C ASN A 551 -18.78 4.73 -30.59
N LEU A 552 -18.19 4.34 -29.45
CA LEU A 552 -17.48 5.28 -28.57
C LEU A 552 -16.21 5.86 -29.23
N LEU A 553 -15.45 5.05 -29.97
CA LEU A 553 -14.29 5.53 -30.71
C LEU A 553 -14.67 6.50 -31.84
N ASP A 554 -15.80 6.26 -32.50
CA ASP A 554 -16.32 7.15 -33.55
C ASP A 554 -16.76 8.49 -32.96
N GLU A 555 -17.42 8.48 -31.80
CA GLU A 555 -17.72 9.71 -31.04
C GLU A 555 -16.45 10.47 -30.64
N LEU A 556 -15.42 9.77 -30.12
CA LEU A 556 -14.16 10.38 -29.68
C LEU A 556 -13.32 10.91 -30.84
N SER A 557 -13.47 10.33 -32.04
CA SER A 557 -12.79 10.78 -33.25
C SER A 557 -13.16 12.22 -33.63
N SER A 558 -14.30 12.74 -33.15
CA SER A 558 -14.66 14.15 -33.31
C SER A 558 -13.69 15.13 -32.64
N SER A 559 -13.09 14.73 -31.51
CA SER A 559 -12.20 15.59 -30.69
C SER A 559 -10.73 15.23 -30.85
N HIS A 560 -10.40 13.94 -30.98
CA HIS A 560 -9.04 13.40 -30.96
C HIS A 560 -8.69 12.59 -32.23
N CYS A 561 -9.20 13.01 -33.39
CA CYS A 561 -9.09 12.27 -34.67
C CYS A 561 -7.67 11.79 -34.99
N GLU A 562 -6.71 12.72 -35.10
CA GLU A 562 -5.34 12.44 -35.54
C GLU A 562 -4.61 11.47 -34.59
N MET A 563 -4.78 11.65 -33.27
CA MET A 563 -4.18 10.78 -32.27
C MET A 563 -4.75 9.36 -32.35
N ILE A 564 -6.07 9.21 -32.45
CA ILE A 564 -6.73 7.90 -32.56
C ILE A 564 -6.28 7.19 -33.84
N GLN A 565 -6.16 7.90 -34.96
CA GLN A 565 -5.67 7.33 -36.21
C GLN A 565 -4.21 6.85 -36.10
N GLN A 566 -3.33 7.67 -35.50
CA GLN A 566 -1.94 7.27 -35.25
C GLN A 566 -1.85 6.06 -34.31
N MET A 567 -2.67 6.00 -33.25
CA MET A 567 -2.74 4.86 -32.33
C MET A 567 -3.22 3.59 -33.04
N ARG A 568 -4.31 3.67 -33.83
CA ARG A 568 -4.82 2.54 -34.63
C ARG A 568 -3.73 1.99 -35.56
N ARG A 569 -3.00 2.88 -36.24
CA ARG A 569 -1.89 2.50 -37.12
C ARG A 569 -0.79 1.75 -36.36
N MET A 570 -0.38 2.27 -35.20
CA MET A 570 0.63 1.62 -34.37
C MET A 570 0.17 0.24 -33.88
N VAL A 571 -1.06 0.12 -33.40
CA VAL A 571 -1.65 -1.16 -32.94
C VAL A 571 -1.67 -2.19 -34.07
N GLU A 572 -2.11 -1.79 -35.27
CA GLU A 572 -2.14 -2.65 -36.45
C GLU A 572 -0.75 -3.22 -36.80
N ILE A 573 0.28 -2.38 -36.71
CA ILE A 573 1.67 -2.79 -36.97
C ILE A 573 2.13 -3.84 -35.96
N TYR A 574 1.90 -3.60 -34.66
CA TYR A 574 2.30 -4.56 -33.63
C TYR A 574 1.54 -5.88 -33.72
N ILE A 575 0.26 -5.86 -34.12
CA ILE A 575 -0.51 -7.08 -34.40
C ILE A 575 0.15 -7.86 -35.53
N LYS A 576 0.41 -7.23 -36.69
CA LYS A 576 1.08 -7.87 -37.83
C LYS A 576 2.46 -8.43 -37.46
N LEU A 577 3.21 -7.69 -36.64
CA LEU A 577 4.53 -8.11 -36.18
C LEU A 577 4.45 -9.30 -35.23
N ALA A 578 3.48 -9.32 -34.31
CA ALA A 578 3.28 -10.44 -33.41
C ALA A 578 2.86 -11.71 -34.19
N GLU A 579 2.00 -11.54 -35.20
CA GLU A 579 1.47 -12.61 -36.03
C GLU A 579 2.43 -13.14 -37.10
N LEU A 580 3.57 -12.48 -37.33
CA LEU A 580 4.59 -12.88 -38.29
C LEU A 580 4.98 -14.34 -38.09
N GLU A 581 4.83 -15.14 -39.14
CA GLU A 581 5.18 -16.56 -39.15
C GLU A 581 6.70 -16.74 -39.23
N THR A 582 7.26 -17.44 -38.25
CA THR A 582 8.70 -17.67 -38.11
C THR A 582 8.97 -19.14 -37.88
N LYS A 583 10.03 -19.70 -38.45
CA LYS A 583 10.37 -21.13 -38.28
C LYS A 583 11.11 -21.35 -36.96
N LYS A 584 11.04 -22.57 -36.40
CA LYS A 584 11.82 -22.95 -35.20
C LYS A 584 13.34 -22.79 -35.42
N GLU A 585 13.83 -22.92 -36.64
CA GLU A 585 15.24 -22.74 -37.03
C GLU A 585 15.75 -21.28 -36.91
N ASP A 586 14.83 -20.31 -36.88
CA ASP A 586 15.18 -18.89 -36.76
C ASP A 586 15.31 -18.42 -35.32
N THR A 587 15.15 -19.33 -34.37
CA THR A 587 15.29 -19.05 -32.94
C THR A 587 16.67 -18.50 -32.60
N SER A 588 16.71 -17.50 -31.73
CA SER A 588 17.93 -16.76 -31.34
C SER A 588 18.65 -16.03 -32.49
N ARG A 589 18.05 -15.91 -33.68
CA ARG A 589 18.57 -15.12 -34.80
C ARG A 589 17.86 -13.76 -34.90
N LYS A 590 18.57 -12.78 -35.48
CA LYS A 590 18.01 -11.48 -35.86
C LYS A 590 17.45 -11.57 -37.28
N ILE A 591 16.14 -11.45 -37.44
CA ILE A 591 15.47 -11.40 -38.74
C ILE A 591 15.22 -9.93 -39.13
N PRO A 592 15.51 -9.51 -40.37
CA PRO A 592 15.16 -8.18 -40.85
C PRO A 592 13.62 -8.01 -40.95
N LEU A 593 13.12 -6.86 -40.48
CA LEU A 593 11.70 -6.54 -40.57
C LEU A 593 11.23 -6.33 -42.03
N PRO A 594 9.97 -6.66 -42.35
CA PRO A 594 9.35 -6.29 -43.62
C PRO A 594 9.43 -4.78 -43.90
N ARG A 595 9.57 -4.39 -45.18
CA ARG A 595 9.68 -2.98 -45.60
C ARG A 595 8.47 -2.12 -45.17
N GLU A 596 7.29 -2.72 -45.08
CA GLU A 596 6.06 -2.05 -44.61
C GLU A 596 6.14 -1.63 -43.13
N ILE A 597 6.79 -2.44 -42.30
CA ILE A 597 6.99 -2.17 -40.87
C ILE A 597 8.22 -1.26 -40.66
N ARG A 598 9.21 -1.32 -41.55
CA ARG A 598 10.41 -0.47 -41.47
C ARG A 598 10.15 1.00 -41.85
N SER A 599 9.23 1.25 -42.78
CA SER A 599 9.01 2.59 -43.36
C SER A 599 8.06 3.49 -42.54
N ILE A 600 7.78 3.13 -41.29
CA ILE A 600 6.89 3.91 -40.43
C ILE A 600 7.52 5.27 -40.13
N ARG A 601 6.77 6.34 -40.43
CA ARG A 601 7.15 7.71 -40.06
C ARG A 601 6.93 7.92 -38.55
N GLN A 602 7.71 8.82 -37.98
CA GLN A 602 7.54 9.31 -36.61
C GLN A 602 6.07 9.60 -36.29
N LEU A 603 5.56 9.07 -35.18
CA LEU A 603 4.21 9.32 -34.68
C LEU A 603 4.31 10.29 -33.51
N GLU A 604 4.16 11.58 -33.81
CA GLU A 604 4.36 12.67 -32.85
C GLU A 604 3.31 12.71 -31.73
N LEU A 605 2.10 12.19 -31.96
CA LEU A 605 1.02 12.26 -30.98
C LEU A 605 0.88 10.98 -30.14
N VAL A 606 1.71 9.96 -30.39
CA VAL A 606 1.58 8.64 -29.77
C VAL A 606 2.81 8.32 -28.92
N PRO A 607 2.62 7.99 -27.63
CA PRO A 607 3.72 7.59 -26.78
C PRO A 607 4.28 6.24 -27.20
N VAL A 608 5.54 5.98 -26.84
CA VAL A 608 6.06 4.61 -26.84
C VAL A 608 5.18 3.74 -25.94
N VAL A 609 4.64 2.63 -26.48
CA VAL A 609 3.65 1.77 -25.81
C VAL A 609 4.07 1.37 -24.40
N THR A 610 5.34 0.98 -24.24
CA THR A 610 5.91 0.50 -22.98
C THR A 610 6.45 1.62 -22.08
N ALA A 611 6.45 2.88 -22.51
CA ALA A 611 6.90 3.98 -21.65
C ALA A 611 5.92 4.22 -20.49
N ASN A 612 6.48 4.60 -19.34
CA ASN A 612 5.69 4.98 -18.17
C ASN A 612 5.26 6.44 -18.31
N ILE A 613 3.95 6.68 -18.42
CA ILE A 613 3.37 8.01 -18.60
C ILE A 613 2.72 8.41 -17.28
N PRO A 614 3.25 9.41 -16.55
CA PRO A 614 2.63 9.88 -15.33
C PRO A 614 1.24 10.47 -15.64
N VAL A 615 0.33 10.29 -14.69
CA VAL A 615 -1.00 10.90 -14.77
C VAL A 615 -0.87 12.37 -14.39
N ASP A 616 -1.27 13.27 -15.28
CA ASP A 616 -1.30 14.72 -15.02
C ASP A 616 -2.68 15.13 -14.48
N PRO A 617 -2.78 15.60 -13.21
CA PRO A 617 -4.05 16.07 -12.64
C PRO A 617 -4.65 17.29 -13.33
N SER A 618 -3.86 18.04 -14.11
CA SER A 618 -4.32 19.19 -14.90
C SER A 618 -4.94 18.82 -16.24
N CYS A 619 -4.90 17.52 -16.61
CA CYS A 619 -5.39 16.98 -17.88
C CYS A 619 -4.69 17.59 -19.12
N GLN A 620 -3.47 18.13 -18.98
CA GLN A 620 -2.70 18.74 -20.07
C GLN A 620 -1.48 17.90 -20.45
N TYR A 621 -1.65 17.00 -21.42
CA TYR A 621 -0.53 16.25 -21.99
C TYR A 621 0.16 17.03 -23.12
N LYS A 622 1.04 17.96 -22.76
CA LYS A 622 1.77 18.80 -23.74
C LYS A 622 2.81 17.99 -24.50
N GLU A 623 3.12 18.40 -25.73
CA GLU A 623 4.24 17.87 -26.51
C GLU A 623 5.55 17.96 -25.71
N GLY A 624 6.27 16.85 -25.62
CA GLY A 624 7.49 16.72 -24.82
C GLY A 624 7.30 16.27 -23.37
N SER A 625 6.04 16.11 -22.90
CA SER A 625 5.76 15.56 -21.56
C SER A 625 6.00 14.04 -21.48
N PHE A 626 5.98 13.33 -22.61
CA PHE A 626 6.22 11.89 -22.71
C PHE A 626 7.08 11.56 -23.94
N PRO A 627 7.78 10.41 -23.96
CA PRO A 627 8.54 9.97 -25.13
C PRO A 627 7.59 9.46 -26.23
N HIS A 628 7.59 10.13 -27.37
CA HIS A 628 6.79 9.77 -28.54
C HIS A 628 7.49 8.70 -29.39
N PHE A 629 6.72 7.97 -30.19
CA PHE A 629 7.24 6.91 -31.04
C PHE A 629 8.01 7.47 -32.24
N ASN A 630 9.31 7.21 -32.30
CA ASN A 630 10.20 7.68 -33.38
C ASN A 630 10.40 6.63 -34.49
N GLY A 631 10.30 5.34 -34.16
CA GLY A 631 10.39 4.24 -35.15
C GLY A 631 10.82 2.91 -34.52
N LEU A 632 10.82 1.85 -35.34
CA LEU A 632 11.31 0.52 -34.96
C LEU A 632 12.71 0.27 -35.54
N ALA A 633 13.51 -0.57 -34.87
CA ALA A 633 14.77 -1.04 -35.41
C ALA A 633 14.57 -1.99 -36.60
N ASP A 634 15.59 -2.09 -37.47
CA ASP A 634 15.50 -2.84 -38.73
C ASP A 634 15.38 -4.36 -38.58
N SER A 635 15.61 -4.90 -37.38
CA SER A 635 15.65 -6.33 -37.10
C SER A 635 14.92 -6.68 -35.80
N VAL A 636 14.36 -7.89 -35.76
CA VAL A 636 13.70 -8.49 -34.59
C VAL A 636 14.47 -9.73 -34.15
N MET A 637 14.59 -9.92 -32.85
CA MET A 637 15.18 -11.12 -32.26
C MET A 637 14.09 -12.12 -31.89
N ILE A 638 14.23 -13.35 -32.33
CA ILE A 638 13.25 -14.41 -32.07
C ILE A 638 13.67 -15.19 -30.82
N MET A 639 12.76 -15.33 -29.87
CA MET A 639 12.99 -16.09 -28.63
C MET A 639 12.57 -17.55 -28.77
N ASN A 640 13.14 -18.40 -27.91
CA ASN A 640 12.72 -19.78 -27.75
C ASN A 640 11.39 -19.83 -26.97
N GLY A 641 10.45 -20.68 -27.41
CA GLY A 641 9.18 -20.89 -26.69
C GLY A 641 8.08 -21.45 -27.59
N ILE A 642 6.99 -21.93 -26.99
CA ILE A 642 5.84 -22.55 -27.69
C ILE A 642 5.22 -21.57 -28.70
N ASN A 643 5.08 -20.30 -28.31
CA ASN A 643 4.48 -19.25 -29.14
C ASN A 643 5.50 -18.36 -29.88
N ILE A 644 6.80 -18.71 -29.84
CA ILE A 644 7.92 -18.05 -30.54
C ILE A 644 7.78 -16.50 -30.50
N PRO A 645 7.95 -15.87 -29.32
CA PRO A 645 7.71 -14.45 -29.17
C PRO A 645 8.86 -13.61 -29.75
N LYS A 646 8.54 -12.39 -30.17
CA LYS A 646 9.42 -11.51 -30.97
C LYS A 646 9.88 -10.31 -30.14
N VAL A 647 11.18 -10.14 -29.97
CA VAL A 647 11.76 -8.96 -29.30
C VAL A 647 12.06 -7.87 -30.33
N VAL A 648 11.44 -6.72 -30.14
CA VAL A 648 11.55 -5.53 -30.98
C VAL A 648 12.22 -4.41 -30.20
N GLU A 649 13.06 -3.64 -30.87
CA GLU A 649 13.62 -2.39 -30.33
C GLU A 649 12.85 -1.20 -30.92
N CYS A 650 12.29 -0.36 -30.07
CA CYS A 650 11.60 0.88 -30.41
C CYS A 650 12.45 2.08 -30.01
N PHE A 651 12.57 3.07 -30.88
CA PHE A 651 13.24 4.34 -30.59
C PHE A 651 12.23 5.37 -30.09
N GLY A 652 12.51 5.97 -28.93
CA GLY A 652 11.75 7.09 -28.40
C GLY A 652 12.27 8.44 -28.89
N SER A 653 11.44 9.48 -28.80
CA SER A 653 11.85 10.87 -29.05
C SER A 653 12.88 11.40 -28.05
N ASP A 654 13.06 10.72 -26.92
CA ASP A 654 14.06 10.99 -25.88
C ASP A 654 15.46 10.43 -26.21
N GLY A 655 15.61 9.74 -27.34
CA GLY A 655 16.85 9.07 -27.74
C GLY A 655 17.09 7.73 -27.02
N GLN A 656 16.16 7.26 -26.18
CA GLN A 656 16.26 5.96 -25.53
C GLN A 656 15.74 4.83 -26.43
N ARG A 657 16.26 3.62 -26.19
CA ARG A 657 15.87 2.39 -26.89
C ARG A 657 15.02 1.56 -25.96
N TYR A 658 13.77 1.35 -26.33
CA TYR A 658 12.79 0.58 -25.57
C TYR A 658 12.69 -0.82 -26.15
N ARG A 659 13.09 -1.83 -25.39
CA ARG A 659 12.91 -3.23 -25.79
C ARG A 659 11.50 -3.69 -25.44
N GLN A 660 10.86 -4.38 -26.38
CA GLN A 660 9.47 -4.80 -26.28
C GLN A 660 9.32 -6.22 -26.80
N LEU A 661 8.48 -7.01 -26.14
CA LEU A 661 8.15 -8.37 -26.55
C LEU A 661 6.76 -8.36 -27.19
N ALA A 662 6.70 -8.55 -28.51
CA ALA A 662 5.45 -8.78 -29.22
C ALA A 662 5.10 -10.26 -29.12
N LYS A 663 3.99 -10.55 -28.42
CA LYS A 663 3.51 -11.91 -28.16
C LYS A 663 2.18 -12.09 -28.88
N SER A 664 2.07 -13.19 -29.61
CA SER A 664 0.83 -13.66 -30.28
C SER A 664 0.70 -15.14 -29.99
N GLY A 665 -0.49 -15.62 -29.64
CA GLY A 665 -0.70 -17.05 -29.41
C GLY A 665 -1.96 -17.38 -28.62
N ASN A 666 -1.87 -18.46 -27.83
CA ASN A 666 -2.94 -18.93 -26.94
C ASN A 666 -2.84 -18.36 -25.50
N ASP A 667 -1.87 -17.47 -25.27
CA ASP A 667 -1.63 -16.83 -23.98
C ASP A 667 -2.45 -15.55 -23.89
N ASP A 668 -3.07 -15.33 -22.73
CA ASP A 668 -3.95 -14.17 -22.50
C ASP A 668 -3.17 -13.02 -21.86
N LEU A 669 -2.81 -12.04 -22.68
CA LEU A 669 -2.12 -10.82 -22.22
C LEU A 669 -3.04 -9.88 -21.42
N ARG A 670 -4.36 -10.04 -21.50
CA ARG A 670 -5.29 -9.26 -20.68
C ARG A 670 -5.24 -9.70 -19.23
N GLN A 671 -5.10 -11.01 -18.98
CA GLN A 671 -4.82 -11.55 -17.65
C GLN A 671 -3.54 -10.93 -17.10
N ASP A 672 -2.44 -11.00 -17.85
CA ASP A 672 -1.16 -10.42 -17.42
C ASP A 672 -1.27 -8.91 -17.11
N ALA A 673 -1.98 -8.14 -17.92
CA ALA A 673 -2.17 -6.70 -17.70
C ALA A 673 -2.96 -6.36 -16.42
N VAL A 674 -4.03 -7.10 -16.11
CA VAL A 674 -4.81 -6.90 -14.88
C VAL A 674 -4.02 -7.37 -13.65
N MET A 675 -3.18 -8.39 -13.79
CA MET A 675 -2.29 -8.85 -12.72
C MET A 675 -1.19 -7.83 -12.41
N GLU A 676 -0.59 -7.21 -13.44
CA GLU A 676 0.34 -6.09 -13.27
C GLU A 676 -0.35 -4.86 -12.66
N GLN A 677 -1.61 -4.58 -13.02
CA GLN A 677 -2.43 -3.56 -12.36
C GLN A 677 -2.62 -3.87 -10.87
N PHE A 678 -2.87 -5.12 -10.50
CA PHE A 678 -2.96 -5.57 -9.11
C PHE A 678 -1.64 -5.32 -8.36
N PHE A 679 -0.49 -5.65 -8.96
CA PHE A 679 0.83 -5.40 -8.36
C PHE A 679 1.10 -3.90 -8.20
N GLY A 680 0.72 -3.09 -9.19
CA GLY A 680 0.79 -1.63 -9.12
C GLY A 680 -0.02 -1.07 -7.95
N LEU A 681 -1.23 -1.58 -7.72
CA LEU A 681 -2.05 -1.16 -6.58
C LEU A 681 -1.42 -1.56 -5.24
N VAL A 682 -0.88 -2.79 -5.15
CA VAL A 682 -0.17 -3.23 -3.93
C VAL A 682 1.02 -2.32 -3.64
N ASN A 683 1.79 -1.92 -4.66
CA ASN A 683 2.89 -0.96 -4.49
C ASN A 683 2.42 0.37 -3.88
N ILE A 684 1.29 0.90 -4.34
CA ILE A 684 0.72 2.13 -3.78
C ILE A 684 0.36 1.92 -2.30
N PHE A 685 -0.24 0.78 -1.93
CA PHE A 685 -0.57 0.48 -0.54
C PHE A 685 0.68 0.28 0.34
N LEU A 686 1.72 -0.38 -0.18
CA LEU A 686 3.00 -0.54 0.52
C LEU A 686 3.71 0.82 0.73
N GLN A 687 3.60 1.75 -0.21
CA GLN A 687 4.14 3.10 -0.06
C GLN A 687 3.34 3.96 0.94
N ASN A 688 2.01 3.78 0.99
CA ASN A 688 1.13 4.51 1.91
C ASN A 688 1.29 4.09 3.38
N HIS A 689 1.80 2.89 3.64
CA HIS A 689 2.00 2.36 4.98
C HIS A 689 3.43 2.65 5.50
N ARG A 690 3.52 3.16 6.72
CA ARG A 690 4.77 3.71 7.31
C ARG A 690 5.90 2.69 7.38
N ASP A 691 5.62 1.48 7.88
CA ASP A 691 6.64 0.46 8.11
C ASP A 691 7.22 -0.12 6.82
N THR A 692 6.38 -0.23 5.79
CA THR A 692 6.72 -0.82 4.48
C THR A 692 7.47 0.19 3.63
N TRP A 693 7.06 1.46 3.65
CA TRP A 693 7.79 2.57 3.04
C TRP A 693 9.21 2.72 3.60
N LYS A 694 9.37 2.67 4.94
CA LYS A 694 10.70 2.75 5.60
C LYS A 694 11.65 1.65 5.12
N ARG A 695 11.10 0.48 4.77
CA ARG A 695 11.85 -0.69 4.29
C ARG A 695 12.00 -0.69 2.77
N ARG A 696 11.46 0.30 2.05
CA ARG A 696 11.39 0.36 0.58
C ARG A 696 10.81 -0.93 -0.01
N LEU A 697 9.79 -1.50 0.63
CA LEU A 697 9.09 -2.67 0.11
C LEU A 697 8.30 -2.28 -1.14
N LYS A 698 8.63 -2.91 -2.25
CA LYS A 698 7.96 -2.78 -3.54
C LYS A 698 8.11 -4.08 -4.32
N ILE A 699 7.21 -4.29 -5.25
CA ILE A 699 7.23 -5.32 -6.27
C ILE A 699 7.61 -4.63 -7.58
N ARG A 700 8.53 -5.23 -8.34
CA ARG A 700 8.89 -4.69 -9.63
C ARG A 700 7.83 -5.07 -10.65
N THR A 701 7.20 -4.06 -11.25
CA THR A 701 6.16 -4.19 -12.25
C THR A 701 6.70 -3.87 -13.64
N TYR A 702 6.00 -4.32 -14.67
CA TYR A 702 6.30 -4.01 -16.07
C TYR A 702 4.99 -3.77 -16.84
N LYS A 703 5.08 -3.08 -17.98
CA LYS A 703 3.89 -2.69 -18.73
C LYS A 703 3.46 -3.80 -19.70
N VAL A 704 2.20 -4.18 -19.62
CA VAL A 704 1.55 -5.11 -20.56
C VAL A 704 0.38 -4.39 -21.23
N VAL A 705 0.37 -4.35 -22.56
CA VAL A 705 -0.69 -3.71 -23.34
C VAL A 705 -1.29 -4.74 -24.31
N PRO A 706 -2.48 -5.28 -23.99
CA PRO A 706 -3.19 -6.16 -24.92
C PRO A 706 -3.78 -5.34 -26.07
N PHE A 707 -3.73 -5.88 -27.30
CA PHE A 707 -4.29 -5.25 -28.48
C PHE A 707 -5.46 -6.03 -29.09
N THR A 708 -5.42 -7.35 -28.98
CA THR A 708 -6.51 -8.28 -29.34
C THR A 708 -6.57 -9.37 -28.26
N PRO A 709 -7.56 -10.27 -28.26
CA PRO A 709 -7.59 -11.40 -27.33
C PRO A 709 -6.37 -12.33 -27.43
N SER A 710 -5.68 -12.36 -28.58
CA SER A 710 -4.57 -13.27 -28.87
C SER A 710 -3.21 -12.59 -29.01
N ALA A 711 -3.15 -11.27 -29.16
CA ALA A 711 -1.93 -10.53 -29.46
C ALA A 711 -1.80 -9.22 -28.66
N GLY A 712 -0.55 -8.85 -28.37
CA GLY A 712 -0.22 -7.62 -27.63
C GLY A 712 1.27 -7.47 -27.40
N VAL A 713 1.63 -6.47 -26.60
CA VAL A 713 3.01 -6.08 -26.33
C VAL A 713 3.29 -6.09 -24.83
N VAL A 714 4.43 -6.67 -24.46
CA VAL A 714 4.95 -6.72 -23.10
C VAL A 714 6.27 -5.95 -23.05
N GLU A 715 6.48 -5.16 -22.01
CA GLU A 715 7.76 -4.51 -21.75
C GLU A 715 8.86 -5.54 -21.50
N TRP A 716 10.00 -5.38 -22.20
CA TRP A 716 11.18 -6.16 -21.88
C TRP A 716 11.91 -5.47 -20.72
N VAL A 717 11.98 -6.13 -19.56
CA VAL A 717 12.67 -5.56 -18.40
C VAL A 717 14.18 -5.56 -18.64
N ASP A 718 14.77 -4.38 -18.71
CA ASP A 718 16.19 -4.24 -18.98
C ASP A 718 17.05 -4.68 -17.79
N ARG A 719 18.26 -5.18 -18.10
CA ARG A 719 19.29 -5.65 -17.16
C ARG A 719 18.89 -6.83 -16.27
N THR A 720 17.82 -7.54 -16.61
CA THR A 720 17.43 -8.77 -15.91
C THR A 720 17.97 -10.02 -16.58
N ILE A 721 18.20 -11.07 -15.79
CA ILE A 721 18.42 -12.44 -16.28
C ILE A 721 17.47 -13.41 -15.58
N PRO A 722 16.97 -14.45 -16.27
CA PRO A 722 16.28 -15.55 -15.63
C PRO A 722 17.15 -16.21 -14.57
N LEU A 723 16.56 -16.56 -13.42
CA LEU A 723 17.23 -17.26 -12.33
C LEU A 723 17.82 -18.60 -12.82
N GLY A 724 17.07 -19.32 -13.66
CA GLY A 724 17.52 -20.56 -14.30
C GLY A 724 18.74 -20.36 -15.20
N GLU A 725 18.82 -19.24 -15.94
CA GLU A 725 19.98 -18.94 -16.79
C GLU A 725 21.25 -18.68 -15.96
N TYR A 726 21.14 -17.99 -14.83
CA TYR A 726 22.29 -17.81 -13.93
C TYR A 726 22.70 -19.13 -13.26
N LEU A 727 21.75 -19.87 -12.70
CA LEU A 727 22.02 -21.06 -11.89
C LEU A 727 22.48 -22.26 -12.74
N LEU A 728 21.80 -22.52 -13.86
CA LEU A 728 22.02 -23.69 -14.71
C LEU A 728 22.87 -23.39 -15.94
N GLY A 729 22.84 -22.15 -16.44
CA GLY A 729 23.58 -21.73 -17.63
C GLY A 729 23.08 -22.34 -18.94
N SER A 730 23.14 -21.57 -20.02
CA SER A 730 22.89 -22.07 -21.37
C SER A 730 24.14 -22.69 -22.03
N SER A 731 25.28 -22.65 -21.35
CA SER A 731 26.59 -23.08 -21.85
C SER A 731 27.02 -24.42 -21.24
N ARG A 732 27.97 -25.11 -21.88
CA ARG A 732 28.52 -26.41 -21.44
C ARG A 732 29.12 -26.41 -20.03
N ILE A 733 29.36 -25.23 -19.45
CA ILE A 733 29.95 -25.02 -18.12
C ILE A 733 28.91 -25.19 -16.99
N GLY A 734 27.60 -25.26 -17.29
CA GLY A 734 26.56 -25.59 -16.30
C GLY A 734 26.21 -24.47 -15.30
N GLY A 735 26.41 -23.20 -15.66
CA GLY A 735 25.98 -22.05 -14.86
C GLY A 735 26.72 -21.90 -13.52
N ALA A 736 26.08 -21.31 -12.51
CA ALA A 736 26.65 -21.20 -11.17
C ALA A 736 26.86 -22.56 -10.50
N HIS A 737 25.91 -23.50 -10.68
CA HIS A 737 26.03 -24.85 -10.12
C HIS A 737 27.20 -25.63 -10.73
N GLY A 738 27.45 -25.49 -12.02
CA GLY A 738 28.63 -26.11 -12.65
C GLY A 738 29.96 -25.44 -12.27
N ARG A 739 29.97 -24.13 -12.00
CA ARG A 739 31.17 -23.39 -11.57
C ARG A 739 31.57 -23.65 -10.12
N TYR A 740 30.60 -23.63 -9.20
CA TYR A 740 30.84 -23.70 -7.75
C TYR A 740 30.47 -25.05 -7.12
N GLY A 741 29.68 -25.87 -7.81
CA GLY A 741 29.26 -27.22 -7.38
C GLY A 741 30.15 -28.33 -7.94
N ALA A 742 31.47 -28.14 -7.97
CA ALA A 742 32.38 -29.19 -8.43
C ALA A 742 32.22 -30.47 -7.58
N GLY A 743 31.88 -31.58 -8.23
CA GLY A 743 31.60 -32.88 -7.60
C GLY A 743 30.12 -33.13 -7.27
N ASP A 744 29.24 -32.15 -7.45
CA ASP A 744 27.79 -32.31 -7.28
C ASP A 744 27.15 -32.92 -8.54
N TRP A 745 25.93 -33.45 -8.41
CA TRP A 745 25.16 -33.95 -9.54
C TRP A 745 24.72 -32.79 -10.45
N SER A 746 24.70 -33.02 -11.76
CA SER A 746 24.16 -32.04 -12.70
C SER A 746 22.64 -31.95 -12.58
N PHE A 747 22.06 -30.82 -13.02
CA PHE A 747 20.61 -30.64 -13.01
C PHE A 747 19.87 -31.71 -13.82
N LEU A 748 20.43 -32.12 -14.97
CA LEU A 748 19.84 -33.19 -15.79
C LEU A 748 19.87 -34.53 -15.04
N GLN A 749 20.99 -34.87 -14.38
CA GLN A 749 21.09 -36.10 -13.58
C GLN A 749 20.09 -36.10 -12.42
N CYS A 750 19.93 -34.97 -11.73
CA CYS A 750 18.92 -34.82 -10.67
C CYS A 750 17.50 -35.01 -11.21
N ARG A 751 17.20 -34.43 -12.38
CA ARG A 751 15.90 -34.52 -13.04
C ARG A 751 15.57 -35.95 -13.48
N GLU A 752 16.52 -36.65 -14.09
CA GLU A 752 16.37 -38.06 -14.49
C GLU A 752 16.15 -38.96 -13.27
N HIS A 753 16.96 -38.79 -12.22
CA HIS A 753 16.82 -39.54 -10.98
C HIS A 753 15.45 -39.32 -10.33
N MET A 754 14.97 -38.07 -10.26
CA MET A 754 13.64 -37.74 -9.75
C MET A 754 12.52 -38.30 -10.61
N THR A 755 12.72 -38.46 -11.93
CA THR A 755 11.69 -39.00 -12.83
C THR A 755 11.57 -40.52 -12.70
N ASN A 756 12.70 -41.22 -12.66
CA ASN A 756 12.78 -42.68 -12.69
C ASN A 756 12.42 -43.35 -11.35
N GLU A 757 12.75 -42.71 -10.23
CA GLU A 757 12.58 -43.32 -8.90
C GLU A 757 11.09 -43.35 -8.48
N LYS A 758 10.66 -44.45 -7.84
CA LYS A 758 9.28 -44.63 -7.38
C LYS A 758 9.02 -43.91 -6.06
N ASP A 759 9.95 -44.01 -5.12
CA ASP A 759 9.91 -43.27 -3.86
C ASP A 759 10.48 -41.86 -4.05
N LYS A 760 9.59 -40.90 -4.34
CA LYS A 760 9.96 -39.52 -4.60
C LYS A 760 10.61 -38.83 -3.40
N ARG A 761 10.24 -39.19 -2.17
CA ARG A 761 10.78 -38.56 -0.96
C ARG A 761 12.25 -38.93 -0.76
N LYS A 762 12.57 -40.23 -0.85
CA LYS A 762 13.94 -40.71 -0.79
C LYS A 762 14.78 -40.16 -1.95
N ALA A 763 14.22 -40.12 -3.15
CA ALA A 763 14.88 -39.54 -4.32
C ALA A 763 15.25 -38.07 -4.09
N PHE A 764 14.31 -37.29 -3.56
CA PHE A 764 14.51 -35.86 -3.29
C PHE A 764 15.59 -35.61 -2.25
N LEU A 765 15.62 -36.38 -1.16
CA LEU A 765 16.66 -36.27 -0.13
C LEU A 765 18.05 -36.62 -0.70
N ASN A 766 18.14 -37.67 -1.51
CA ASN A 766 19.39 -38.05 -2.17
C ASN A 766 19.89 -36.93 -3.11
N VAL A 767 18.98 -36.35 -3.90
CA VAL A 767 19.29 -35.19 -4.75
C VAL A 767 19.75 -34.01 -3.91
N CYS A 768 19.06 -33.69 -2.81
CA CYS A 768 19.43 -32.56 -1.95
C CYS A 768 20.81 -32.73 -1.29
N ASN A 769 21.22 -33.97 -0.99
CA ASN A 769 22.54 -34.28 -0.45
C ASN A 769 23.66 -34.12 -1.49
N ASN A 770 23.37 -34.43 -2.76
CA ASN A 770 24.32 -34.37 -3.86
C ASN A 770 24.24 -33.08 -4.70
N PHE A 771 23.41 -32.11 -4.29
CA PHE A 771 23.20 -30.84 -4.97
C PHE A 771 23.16 -29.70 -3.94
N ARG A 772 24.25 -28.92 -3.84
CA ARG A 772 24.37 -27.85 -2.84
C ARG A 772 23.87 -26.51 -3.39
N PRO A 773 23.26 -25.65 -2.57
CA PRO A 773 22.83 -24.34 -3.03
C PRO A 773 24.02 -23.40 -3.28
N VAL A 774 23.93 -22.58 -4.32
CA VAL A 774 25.01 -21.70 -4.82
C VAL A 774 24.56 -20.25 -5.05
N MET A 775 23.30 -19.91 -4.79
CA MET A 775 22.75 -18.58 -5.08
C MET A 775 23.49 -17.44 -4.36
N ARG A 776 24.09 -17.68 -3.20
CA ARG A 776 24.90 -16.66 -2.49
C ARG A 776 26.04 -16.10 -3.35
N TYR A 777 26.58 -16.88 -4.29
CA TYR A 777 27.67 -16.44 -5.17
C TYR A 777 27.21 -15.37 -6.17
N PHE A 778 25.91 -15.30 -6.50
CA PHE A 778 25.37 -14.23 -7.35
C PHE A 778 25.74 -12.85 -6.82
N PHE A 779 25.62 -12.68 -5.50
CA PHE A 779 25.89 -11.42 -4.83
C PHE A 779 27.40 -11.17 -4.71
N LEU A 780 28.20 -12.22 -4.46
CA LEU A 780 29.65 -12.10 -4.29
C LEU A 780 30.39 -11.80 -5.60
N GLU A 781 29.89 -12.31 -6.73
CA GLU A 781 30.49 -12.09 -8.04
C GLU A 781 30.19 -10.70 -8.61
N ARG A 782 29.00 -10.16 -8.31
CA ARG A 782 28.50 -8.92 -8.91
C ARG A 782 28.73 -7.69 -8.05
N PHE A 783 28.61 -7.83 -6.73
CA PHE A 783 28.73 -6.72 -5.79
C PHE A 783 30.00 -6.90 -4.97
N LEU A 784 31.10 -6.35 -5.50
CA LEU A 784 32.42 -6.47 -4.87
C LEU A 784 32.56 -5.57 -3.63
N GLN A 785 31.78 -4.48 -3.56
CA GLN A 785 31.76 -3.60 -2.39
C GLN A 785 30.80 -4.15 -1.32
N PRO A 786 31.23 -4.31 -0.06
CA PRO A 786 30.38 -4.85 1.01
C PRO A 786 29.08 -4.07 1.24
N ALA A 787 29.11 -2.74 1.10
CA ALA A 787 27.94 -1.89 1.22
C ALA A 787 26.89 -2.21 0.14
N ASP A 788 27.29 -2.21 -1.13
CA ASP A 788 26.42 -2.57 -2.25
C ASP A 788 25.92 -4.02 -2.14
N TRP A 789 26.79 -4.94 -1.74
CA TRP A 789 26.42 -6.34 -1.49
C TRP A 789 25.31 -6.44 -0.45
N PHE A 790 25.45 -5.71 0.67
CA PHE A 790 24.45 -5.73 1.74
C PHE A 790 23.13 -5.10 1.30
N GLU A 791 23.16 -3.95 0.63
CA GLU A 791 21.96 -3.27 0.14
C GLU A 791 21.22 -4.10 -0.92
N ASN A 792 21.93 -4.65 -1.89
CA ASN A 792 21.34 -5.45 -2.97
C ASN A 792 20.82 -6.80 -2.47
N ARG A 793 21.53 -7.48 -1.56
CA ARG A 793 21.00 -8.71 -0.91
C ARG A 793 19.73 -8.41 -0.10
N LEU A 794 19.68 -7.24 0.54
CA LEU A 794 18.51 -6.79 1.27
C LEU A 794 17.34 -6.45 0.33
N ALA A 795 17.61 -5.84 -0.83
CA ALA A 795 16.63 -5.60 -1.88
C ALA A 795 16.08 -6.91 -2.46
N TYR A 796 16.95 -7.90 -2.72
CA TYR A 796 16.56 -9.27 -3.10
C TYR A 796 15.59 -9.88 -2.10
N THR A 797 15.97 -9.94 -0.82
CA THR A 797 15.14 -10.55 0.24
C THR A 797 13.79 -9.85 0.40
N ARG A 798 13.77 -8.51 0.31
CA ARG A 798 12.56 -7.69 0.39
C ARG A 798 11.63 -7.88 -0.80
N SER A 799 12.18 -7.88 -2.01
CA SER A 799 11.42 -8.09 -3.24
C SER A 799 10.84 -9.50 -3.30
N MET A 800 11.63 -10.53 -2.94
CA MET A 800 11.15 -11.91 -2.84
C MET A 800 10.00 -12.05 -1.84
N ALA A 801 10.14 -11.49 -0.62
CA ALA A 801 9.07 -11.51 0.38
C ALA A 801 7.77 -10.87 -0.11
N ALA A 802 7.85 -9.71 -0.77
CA ALA A 802 6.69 -9.02 -1.30
C ALA A 802 6.02 -9.82 -2.44
N SER A 803 6.82 -10.30 -3.40
CA SER A 803 6.33 -11.09 -4.54
C SER A 803 5.74 -12.45 -4.12
N SER A 804 6.33 -13.13 -3.12
CA SER A 804 5.79 -14.39 -2.59
C SER A 804 4.41 -14.22 -1.95
N MET A 805 4.22 -13.19 -1.10
CA MET A 805 2.93 -12.95 -0.45
C MET A 805 1.85 -12.53 -1.45
N VAL A 806 2.20 -11.66 -2.40
CA VAL A 806 1.27 -11.25 -3.46
C VAL A 806 0.94 -12.42 -4.39
N GLY A 807 1.94 -13.20 -4.79
CA GLY A 807 1.76 -14.40 -5.60
C GLY A 807 0.87 -15.44 -4.93
N TYR A 808 1.04 -15.66 -3.63
CA TYR A 808 0.15 -16.53 -2.86
C TYR A 808 -1.29 -16.03 -2.84
N ILE A 809 -1.54 -14.74 -2.55
CA ILE A 809 -2.91 -14.20 -2.47
C ILE A 809 -3.65 -14.39 -3.80
N VAL A 810 -2.99 -14.13 -4.92
CA VAL A 810 -3.60 -14.29 -6.24
C VAL A 810 -3.58 -15.75 -6.72
N GLY A 811 -2.74 -16.61 -6.13
CA GLY A 811 -2.60 -18.01 -6.52
C GLY A 811 -1.81 -18.19 -7.82
N LEU A 812 -0.68 -17.48 -7.96
CA LEU A 812 0.22 -17.62 -9.10
C LEU A 812 0.87 -19.02 -9.12
N GLY A 813 0.69 -19.74 -10.23
CA GLY A 813 1.35 -21.03 -10.50
C GLY A 813 2.38 -20.93 -11.62
N ASP A 814 2.98 -22.06 -12.00
CA ASP A 814 4.00 -22.18 -13.05
C ASP A 814 5.25 -21.33 -12.79
N ARG A 815 5.66 -21.29 -11.51
CA ARG A 815 6.81 -20.50 -11.02
C ARG A 815 8.14 -21.28 -11.09
N HIS A 816 8.46 -21.81 -12.26
CA HIS A 816 9.77 -22.42 -12.51
C HIS A 816 10.88 -21.37 -12.62
N SER A 817 12.15 -21.79 -12.62
CA SER A 817 13.32 -20.90 -12.55
C SER A 817 13.50 -19.94 -13.73
N MET A 818 12.81 -20.16 -14.86
CA MET A 818 12.87 -19.25 -16.02
C MET A 818 11.83 -18.11 -15.95
N ASN A 819 10.76 -18.27 -15.15
CA ASN A 819 9.72 -17.26 -14.96
C ASN A 819 10.02 -16.28 -13.80
N ILE A 820 11.18 -16.45 -13.16
CA ILE A 820 11.66 -15.57 -12.10
C ILE A 820 12.96 -14.95 -12.59
N LEU A 821 12.92 -13.65 -12.85
CA LEU A 821 14.07 -12.88 -13.27
C LEU A 821 14.71 -12.15 -12.09
N ILE A 822 16.00 -11.87 -12.19
CA ILE A 822 16.74 -11.05 -11.22
C ILE A 822 17.39 -9.90 -11.97
N ASP A 823 17.20 -8.68 -11.48
CA ASP A 823 17.93 -7.51 -11.97
C ASP A 823 19.40 -7.59 -11.53
N GLN A 824 20.31 -7.54 -12.50
CA GLN A 824 21.74 -7.63 -12.26
C GLN A 824 22.31 -6.44 -11.47
N ALA A 825 21.66 -5.27 -11.53
CA ALA A 825 22.13 -4.05 -10.88
C ALA A 825 21.60 -3.89 -9.45
N THR A 826 20.32 -4.24 -9.22
CA THR A 826 19.65 -4.01 -7.92
C THR A 826 19.36 -5.29 -7.14
N ALA A 827 19.55 -6.46 -7.78
CA ALA A 827 19.15 -7.78 -7.28
C ALA A 827 17.66 -7.92 -6.92
N GLU A 828 16.80 -7.00 -7.37
CA GLU A 828 15.35 -7.13 -7.24
C GLU A 828 14.82 -8.26 -8.13
N VAL A 829 13.87 -9.02 -7.59
CA VAL A 829 13.24 -10.15 -8.29
C VAL A 829 12.01 -9.66 -9.07
N VAL A 830 11.86 -10.15 -10.30
CA VAL A 830 10.72 -9.87 -11.19
C VAL A 830 10.08 -11.18 -11.60
N HIS A 831 8.78 -11.34 -11.37
CA HIS A 831 8.02 -12.49 -11.85
C HIS A 831 7.45 -12.15 -13.23
N ILE A 832 7.62 -13.04 -14.21
CA ILE A 832 7.09 -12.87 -15.56
C ILE A 832 6.14 -14.02 -15.93
N ASP A 833 5.34 -13.84 -16.99
CA ASP A 833 4.35 -14.81 -17.48
C ASP A 833 3.34 -15.20 -16.40
N LEU A 834 2.33 -14.37 -16.16
CA LEU A 834 1.38 -14.52 -15.03
C LEU A 834 0.12 -15.30 -15.45
N GLY A 835 0.19 -16.03 -16.56
CA GLY A 835 -0.95 -16.72 -17.18
C GLY A 835 -1.45 -17.96 -16.43
N VAL A 836 -0.80 -18.41 -15.36
CA VAL A 836 -1.35 -19.38 -14.39
C VAL A 836 -1.61 -18.64 -13.08
N ALA A 837 -2.87 -18.33 -12.81
CA ALA A 837 -3.29 -17.63 -11.60
C ALA A 837 -4.49 -18.34 -10.96
N PHE A 838 -4.95 -17.84 -9.81
CA PHE A 838 -6.16 -18.30 -9.14
C PHE A 838 -6.19 -19.81 -8.86
N GLU A 839 -5.06 -20.36 -8.39
CA GLU A 839 -4.89 -21.78 -8.03
C GLU A 839 -4.94 -22.75 -9.21
N GLN A 840 -4.89 -22.26 -10.46
CA GLN A 840 -4.83 -23.12 -11.65
C GLN A 840 -3.60 -24.06 -11.64
N GLY A 841 -2.53 -23.72 -10.91
CA GLY A 841 -1.37 -24.59 -10.71
C GLY A 841 -1.69 -25.93 -10.03
N LEU A 842 -2.74 -25.98 -9.20
CA LEU A 842 -3.24 -27.22 -8.59
C LEU A 842 -4.00 -28.11 -9.57
N MET A 843 -4.43 -27.56 -10.72
CA MET A 843 -5.19 -28.28 -11.75
C MET A 843 -4.30 -28.81 -12.87
N LEU A 844 -2.98 -28.63 -12.77
CA LEU A 844 -2.01 -29.22 -13.69
C LEU A 844 -1.95 -30.75 -13.51
N LYS A 845 -1.48 -31.48 -14.54
CA LYS A 845 -1.36 -32.95 -14.48
C LYS A 845 -0.51 -33.39 -13.27
N THR A 846 0.59 -32.69 -13.02
CA THR A 846 1.32 -32.75 -11.75
C THR A 846 1.03 -31.45 -10.99
N PRO A 847 0.23 -31.47 -9.92
CA PRO A 847 -0.20 -30.26 -9.23
C PRO A 847 0.94 -29.58 -8.49
N GLU A 848 0.99 -28.25 -8.55
CA GLU A 848 1.92 -27.44 -7.75
C GLU A 848 1.40 -27.28 -6.32
N ARG A 849 1.91 -28.07 -5.38
CA ARG A 849 1.39 -28.14 -3.99
C ARG A 849 1.99 -27.09 -3.04
N VAL A 850 2.98 -26.33 -3.48
CA VAL A 850 3.63 -25.28 -2.68
C VAL A 850 2.97 -23.91 -2.95
N PRO A 851 2.82 -23.04 -1.93
CA PRO A 851 2.14 -21.75 -2.10
C PRO A 851 2.93 -20.73 -2.94
N PHE A 852 4.26 -20.84 -2.95
CA PHE A 852 5.17 -20.05 -3.78
C PHE A 852 6.55 -20.72 -3.82
N ARG A 853 7.41 -20.32 -4.75
CA ARG A 853 8.78 -20.85 -4.87
C ARG A 853 9.66 -20.32 -3.73
N LEU A 854 10.00 -21.19 -2.78
CA LEU A 854 10.96 -20.91 -1.69
C LEU A 854 11.91 -22.11 -1.52
N THR A 855 12.73 -22.34 -2.53
CA THR A 855 13.67 -23.46 -2.60
C THR A 855 15.00 -23.14 -1.91
N ARG A 856 15.91 -24.13 -1.87
CA ARG A 856 17.18 -24.03 -1.15
C ARG A 856 18.10 -22.94 -1.70
N ASP A 857 18.17 -22.76 -3.02
CA ASP A 857 18.93 -21.66 -3.63
C ASP A 857 18.32 -20.30 -3.28
N ILE A 858 16.99 -20.17 -3.28
CA ILE A 858 16.34 -18.90 -2.91
C ILE A 858 16.66 -18.53 -1.46
N ILE A 859 16.61 -19.50 -0.54
CA ILE A 859 16.94 -19.29 0.87
C ILE A 859 18.43 -18.96 1.04
N ASP A 860 19.33 -19.63 0.31
CA ASP A 860 20.77 -19.36 0.35
C ASP A 860 21.11 -17.92 -0.08
N GLY A 861 20.37 -17.38 -1.05
CA GLY A 861 20.49 -15.98 -1.48
C GLY A 861 20.14 -14.95 -0.39
N MET A 862 19.34 -15.32 0.62
CA MET A 862 18.99 -14.44 1.75
C MET A 862 20.14 -14.30 2.76
N GLY A 863 21.08 -15.24 2.76
CA GLY A 863 22.22 -15.30 3.69
C GLY A 863 21.96 -16.17 4.92
N VAL A 864 22.76 -15.97 5.96
CA VAL A 864 22.84 -16.90 7.11
C VAL A 864 21.56 -16.99 7.95
N THR A 865 20.74 -15.95 7.97
CA THR A 865 19.47 -15.97 8.70
C THR A 865 18.37 -16.72 7.93
N GLY A 866 18.58 -16.99 6.64
CA GLY A 866 17.62 -17.64 5.75
C GLY A 866 16.26 -16.94 5.77
N VAL A 867 15.21 -17.73 6.00
CA VAL A 867 13.81 -17.25 6.09
C VAL A 867 13.54 -16.44 7.36
N GLU A 868 14.34 -16.64 8.41
CA GLU A 868 14.21 -15.92 9.67
C GLU A 868 14.80 -14.52 9.57
N GLY A 869 14.16 -13.56 10.24
CA GLY A 869 14.59 -12.17 10.24
C GLY A 869 13.89 -11.32 9.18
N VAL A 870 14.61 -10.91 8.13
CA VAL A 870 14.10 -9.91 7.17
C VAL A 870 12.94 -10.46 6.35
N PHE A 871 13.08 -11.66 5.78
CA PHE A 871 12.06 -12.26 4.91
C PHE A 871 10.71 -12.39 5.63
N ARG A 872 10.66 -13.11 6.76
CA ARG A 872 9.45 -13.26 7.59
C ARG A 872 8.81 -11.91 7.96
N ARG A 873 9.58 -10.95 8.48
CA ARG A 873 9.05 -9.62 8.88
C ARG A 873 8.49 -8.84 7.70
N CYS A 874 9.11 -8.97 6.52
CA CYS A 874 8.62 -8.36 5.29
C CYS A 874 7.32 -9.03 4.83
N CYS A 875 7.23 -10.36 4.88
CA CYS A 875 6.00 -11.10 4.58
C CYS A 875 4.83 -10.68 5.47
N GLU A 876 5.03 -10.63 6.79
CA GLU A 876 4.01 -10.19 7.76
C GLU A 876 3.50 -8.77 7.46
N LYS A 877 4.41 -7.84 7.17
CA LYS A 877 4.03 -6.45 6.88
C LYS A 877 3.33 -6.30 5.53
N THR A 878 3.78 -7.03 4.50
CA THR A 878 3.10 -7.05 3.20
C THR A 878 1.69 -7.62 3.32
N LEU A 879 1.54 -8.79 3.96
CA LEU A 879 0.24 -9.42 4.15
C LEU A 879 -0.71 -8.57 4.98
N PHE A 880 -0.22 -7.94 6.07
CA PHE A 880 -1.00 -7.00 6.86
C PHE A 880 -1.57 -5.84 6.02
N VAL A 881 -0.76 -5.24 5.15
CA VAL A 881 -1.18 -4.15 4.27
C VAL A 881 -2.24 -4.62 3.26
N MET A 882 -2.08 -5.84 2.72
CA MET A 882 -3.07 -6.42 1.80
C MET A 882 -4.41 -6.70 2.49
N ARG A 883 -4.42 -7.34 3.67
CA ARG A 883 -5.64 -7.62 4.43
C ARG A 883 -6.39 -6.34 4.82
N THR A 884 -5.65 -5.28 5.17
CA THR A 884 -6.24 -3.97 5.51
C THR A 884 -6.97 -3.34 4.32
N ASN A 885 -6.51 -3.59 3.09
CA ASN A 885 -7.05 -3.02 1.85
C ASN A 885 -7.76 -4.06 0.97
N LYS A 886 -8.29 -5.14 1.57
CA LYS A 886 -8.88 -6.29 0.84
C LYS A 886 -9.96 -5.91 -0.16
N GLU A 887 -10.84 -4.96 0.18
CA GLU A 887 -11.97 -4.58 -0.68
C GLU A 887 -11.47 -4.00 -2.01
N ALA A 888 -10.43 -3.16 -1.99
CA ALA A 888 -9.86 -2.59 -3.20
C ALA A 888 -9.16 -3.63 -4.07
N LEU A 889 -8.46 -4.59 -3.44
CA LEU A 889 -7.83 -5.71 -4.14
C LEU A 889 -8.88 -6.62 -4.79
N LEU A 890 -9.99 -6.90 -4.11
CA LEU A 890 -11.09 -7.70 -4.65
C LEU A 890 -11.75 -7.03 -5.86
N THR A 891 -11.96 -5.71 -5.82
CA THR A 891 -12.52 -4.97 -6.97
C THR A 891 -11.66 -5.09 -8.24
N ILE A 892 -10.33 -5.20 -8.11
CA ILE A 892 -9.47 -5.46 -9.28
C ILE A 892 -9.72 -6.86 -9.84
N VAL A 893 -9.84 -7.87 -8.98
CA VAL A 893 -10.02 -9.26 -9.40
C VAL A 893 -11.44 -9.52 -9.92
N GLU A 894 -12.44 -8.77 -9.46
CA GLU A 894 -13.85 -8.87 -9.91
C GLU A 894 -14.02 -8.62 -11.42
N VAL A 895 -13.09 -7.94 -12.09
CA VAL A 895 -13.13 -7.72 -13.56
C VAL A 895 -13.31 -9.02 -14.31
N PHE A 896 -12.60 -10.06 -13.88
CA PHE A 896 -12.57 -11.32 -14.58
C PHE A 896 -13.92 -12.05 -14.56
N ILE A 897 -14.83 -11.77 -13.61
CA ILE A 897 -16.19 -12.36 -13.62
C ILE A 897 -16.97 -11.84 -14.83
N HIS A 898 -16.76 -10.59 -15.18
CA HIS A 898 -17.63 -9.84 -16.09
C HIS A 898 -17.03 -9.66 -17.48
N ASP A 899 -15.81 -10.13 -17.65
CA ASP A 899 -15.13 -10.22 -18.93
C ASP A 899 -15.21 -11.67 -19.45
N PRO A 900 -16.18 -12.00 -20.33
CA PRO A 900 -16.43 -13.36 -20.78
C PRO A 900 -15.33 -13.89 -21.71
N LEU A 901 -14.36 -13.05 -22.10
CA LEU A 901 -13.26 -13.40 -22.99
C LEU A 901 -12.35 -14.49 -22.38
N TYR A 902 -12.42 -14.71 -21.07
CA TYR A 902 -11.55 -15.63 -20.33
C TYR A 902 -12.20 -16.95 -19.96
N LYS A 903 -11.46 -18.05 -20.18
CA LYS A 903 -11.77 -19.36 -19.62
C LYS A 903 -11.06 -19.55 -18.28
N TRP A 904 -11.84 -19.54 -17.21
CA TRP A 904 -11.37 -19.69 -15.83
C TRP A 904 -10.79 -21.06 -15.49
N ALA A 905 -11.25 -22.11 -16.16
CA ALA A 905 -10.66 -23.43 -16.05
C ALA A 905 -9.53 -23.59 -17.07
N LEU A 906 -8.33 -23.93 -16.58
CA LEU A 906 -7.24 -24.39 -17.44
C LEU A 906 -7.73 -25.66 -18.16
N SER A 907 -7.90 -25.60 -19.49
CA SER A 907 -8.28 -26.79 -20.25
C SER A 907 -7.27 -27.92 -19.98
N PRO A 908 -7.72 -29.17 -19.74
CA PRO A 908 -6.83 -30.31 -19.52
C PRO A 908 -5.75 -30.44 -20.61
N LEU A 909 -6.07 -30.07 -21.85
CA LEU A 909 -5.12 -30.05 -22.97
C LEU A 909 -4.04 -28.97 -22.84
N LYS A 910 -4.39 -27.76 -22.37
CA LYS A 910 -3.41 -26.69 -22.08
C LYS A 910 -2.53 -27.07 -20.87
N ALA A 911 -3.12 -27.69 -19.85
CA ALA A 911 -2.39 -28.22 -18.69
C ALA A 911 -1.37 -29.29 -19.09
N LEU A 912 -1.76 -30.19 -20.00
CA LEU A 912 -0.90 -31.21 -20.57
C LEU A 912 0.22 -30.63 -21.43
N GLN A 913 -0.08 -29.65 -22.30
CA GLN A 913 0.92 -28.99 -23.15
C GLN A 913 2.01 -28.28 -22.35
N ARG A 914 1.65 -27.64 -21.23
CA ARG A 914 2.64 -26.96 -20.37
C ARG A 914 3.58 -27.92 -19.63
N GLN A 915 3.18 -29.20 -19.46
CA GLN A 915 4.01 -30.22 -18.80
C GLN A 915 4.59 -31.28 -19.75
N LYS A 916 4.25 -31.25 -21.05
CA LYS A 916 4.85 -32.09 -22.08
C LYS A 916 6.05 -31.36 -22.70
N GLU A 917 7.25 -31.85 -22.40
CA GLU A 917 8.50 -31.47 -23.10
C GLU A 917 8.96 -32.53 -24.12
N THR A 918 8.17 -33.58 -24.37
CA THR A 918 8.52 -34.65 -25.33
C THR A 918 7.90 -34.40 -26.70
N ASP A 919 8.76 -34.34 -27.72
CA ASP A 919 8.54 -34.10 -29.18
C ASP A 919 7.61 -35.11 -29.91
N ASP A 920 6.68 -35.78 -29.24
CA ASP A 920 5.73 -36.69 -29.92
C ASP A 920 4.40 -35.97 -30.24
N ASP A 921 4.39 -35.33 -31.41
CA ASP A 921 3.19 -34.94 -32.17
C ASP A 921 2.41 -36.21 -32.55
N SER A 922 1.59 -36.73 -31.63
CA SER A 922 0.49 -37.64 -31.96
C SER A 922 -0.84 -36.96 -31.63
N ASP A 923 -1.51 -36.56 -32.70
CA ASP A 923 -2.77 -35.85 -32.75
C ASP A 923 -3.89 -36.78 -32.23
N SER A 924 -4.28 -36.65 -30.96
CA SER A 924 -5.45 -37.35 -30.42
C SER A 924 -6.60 -36.35 -30.29
N SER A 925 -7.36 -36.20 -31.38
CA SER A 925 -8.63 -35.50 -31.42
C SER A 925 -9.71 -36.32 -30.71
N LEU A 926 -9.90 -36.07 -29.41
CA LEU A 926 -11.11 -36.51 -28.70
C LEU A 926 -12.12 -35.37 -28.69
N GLU A 927 -13.25 -35.62 -29.35
CA GLU A 927 -14.42 -34.75 -29.38
C GLU A 927 -14.99 -34.58 -27.96
N ASN A 928 -15.08 -33.34 -27.47
CA ASN A 928 -15.78 -33.04 -26.24
C ASN A 928 -17.24 -32.68 -26.55
N SER A 929 -18.14 -33.35 -25.84
CA SER A 929 -19.57 -33.03 -25.75
C SER A 929 -19.79 -31.59 -25.28
N GLN A 930 -20.85 -31.00 -25.82
CA GLN A 930 -21.34 -29.66 -25.51
C GLN A 930 -21.82 -29.59 -24.05
N ASP A 931 -20.92 -29.31 -23.11
CA ASP A 931 -21.33 -28.83 -21.79
C ASP A 931 -21.49 -27.31 -21.87
N GLU A 932 -22.70 -26.84 -21.57
CA GLU A 932 -23.05 -25.42 -21.47
C GLU A 932 -22.09 -24.69 -20.52
N TYR A 933 -21.73 -23.47 -20.93
CA TYR A 933 -20.67 -22.64 -20.39
C TYR A 933 -20.83 -22.34 -18.87
N GLU A 934 -20.20 -23.13 -17.99
CA GLU A 934 -20.13 -22.88 -16.53
C GLU A 934 -19.09 -21.81 -16.09
N GLY A 935 -18.45 -21.09 -17.02
CA GLY A 935 -17.29 -20.22 -16.75
C GLY A 935 -17.47 -19.17 -15.64
N ASN A 936 -18.70 -18.66 -15.43
CA ASN A 936 -18.98 -17.71 -14.35
C ASN A 936 -18.91 -18.34 -12.94
N ARG A 937 -19.09 -19.66 -12.81
CA ARG A 937 -19.01 -20.35 -11.51
C ARG A 937 -17.58 -20.55 -11.06
N ASP A 938 -16.68 -20.89 -11.99
CA ASP A 938 -15.24 -21.03 -11.70
C ASP A 938 -14.62 -19.67 -11.35
N ALA A 939 -15.05 -18.60 -12.02
CA ALA A 939 -14.73 -17.21 -11.68
C ALA A 939 -15.08 -16.86 -10.23
N ALA A 940 -16.33 -17.14 -9.84
CA ALA A 940 -16.81 -16.89 -8.50
C ALA A 940 -16.05 -17.73 -7.45
N ARG A 941 -15.69 -18.98 -7.77
CA ARG A 941 -14.89 -19.86 -6.91
C ARG A 941 -13.49 -19.28 -6.67
N ALA A 942 -12.81 -18.86 -7.74
CA ALA A 942 -11.48 -18.25 -7.66
C ALA A 942 -11.48 -16.99 -6.78
N ILE A 943 -12.43 -16.10 -6.98
CA ILE A 943 -12.54 -14.86 -6.19
C ILE A 943 -12.89 -15.15 -4.74
N LEU A 944 -13.78 -16.12 -4.49
CA LEU A 944 -14.06 -16.58 -3.13
C LEU A 944 -12.79 -17.09 -2.44
N ARG A 945 -11.93 -17.83 -3.16
CA ARG A 945 -10.65 -18.30 -2.62
C ARG A 945 -9.70 -17.14 -2.32
N VAL A 946 -9.56 -16.17 -3.22
CA VAL A 946 -8.74 -14.95 -2.97
C VAL A 946 -9.26 -14.19 -1.73
N LYS A 947 -10.59 -14.05 -1.62
CA LYS A 947 -11.24 -13.44 -0.45
C LYS A 947 -10.93 -14.20 0.84
N GLN A 948 -11.02 -15.53 0.83
CA GLN A 948 -10.65 -16.36 1.98
C GLN A 948 -9.19 -16.14 2.40
N LYS A 949 -8.25 -16.13 1.45
CA LYS A 949 -6.83 -15.87 1.73
C LYS A 949 -6.60 -14.49 2.37
N LEU A 950 -7.30 -13.46 1.90
CA LEU A 950 -7.27 -12.10 2.46
C LEU A 950 -7.98 -11.99 3.82
N ASP A 951 -9.02 -12.79 4.05
CA ASP A 951 -9.69 -12.88 5.34
C ASP A 951 -8.87 -13.70 6.36
N GLY A 952 -7.83 -14.39 5.89
CA GLY A 952 -6.94 -15.23 6.71
C GLY A 952 -7.49 -16.64 6.94
N TYR A 953 -8.42 -17.10 6.10
CA TYR A 953 -8.95 -18.46 6.14
C TYR A 953 -8.07 -19.41 5.32
N GLU A 954 -7.52 -20.39 6.01
CA GLU A 954 -6.71 -21.48 5.44
C GLU A 954 -7.26 -22.80 5.99
N ASP A 955 -7.58 -23.76 5.12
CA ASP A 955 -8.18 -25.06 5.48
C ASP A 955 -9.44 -24.99 6.39
N GLY A 956 -10.16 -23.86 6.35
CA GLY A 956 -11.36 -23.62 7.15
C GLY A 956 -11.11 -22.95 8.50
N GLU A 957 -9.84 -22.74 8.89
CA GLU A 957 -9.46 -22.05 10.12
C GLU A 957 -9.02 -20.60 9.84
N MET A 958 -9.29 -19.71 10.81
CA MET A 958 -8.91 -18.30 10.71
C MET A 958 -7.57 -18.05 11.41
N HIS A 959 -6.57 -17.64 10.65
CA HIS A 959 -5.24 -17.35 11.16
C HIS A 959 -4.97 -15.84 11.33
N SER A 960 -4.17 -15.52 12.35
CA SER A 960 -3.54 -14.20 12.49
C SER A 960 -2.50 -13.99 11.39
N VAL A 961 -2.13 -12.74 11.10
CA VAL A 961 -1.11 -12.46 10.06
C VAL A 961 0.22 -13.20 10.31
N PRO A 962 0.81 -13.19 11.52
CA PRO A 962 2.03 -13.96 11.78
C PRO A 962 1.81 -15.48 11.66
N GLY A 963 0.65 -15.98 12.10
CA GLY A 963 0.31 -17.41 12.01
C GLY A 963 0.19 -17.89 10.56
N GLN A 964 -0.50 -17.12 9.72
CA GLN A 964 -0.64 -17.42 8.29
C GLN A 964 0.72 -17.41 7.59
N VAL A 965 1.55 -16.38 7.83
CA VAL A 965 2.90 -16.32 7.24
C VAL A 965 3.76 -17.51 7.69
N GLN A 966 3.69 -17.90 8.97
CA GLN A 966 4.42 -19.07 9.47
C GLN A 966 4.04 -20.35 8.72
N GLN A 967 2.74 -20.60 8.58
CA GLN A 967 2.22 -21.76 7.88
C GLN A 967 2.65 -21.76 6.41
N LEU A 968 2.50 -20.64 5.72
CA LEU A 968 2.90 -20.51 4.33
C LEU A 968 4.40 -20.76 4.10
N ILE A 969 5.25 -20.29 5.01
CA ILE A 969 6.70 -20.55 4.93
C ILE A 969 6.98 -22.04 5.14
N GLN A 970 6.35 -22.67 6.14
CA GLN A 970 6.50 -24.11 6.39
C GLN A 970 6.05 -24.95 5.20
N ASP A 971 4.90 -24.61 4.63
CA ASP A 971 4.32 -25.27 3.46
C ASP A 971 5.20 -25.11 2.20
N ALA A 972 5.89 -23.98 2.05
CA ALA A 972 6.76 -23.72 0.91
C ALA A 972 8.10 -24.49 0.98
N ILE A 973 8.58 -24.81 2.19
CA ILE A 973 9.84 -25.55 2.41
C ILE A 973 9.62 -27.03 2.74
N ASP A 974 8.36 -27.47 2.81
CA ASP A 974 8.00 -28.84 3.18
C ASP A 974 8.54 -29.84 2.15
N THR A 975 9.37 -30.77 2.62
CA THR A 975 9.97 -31.82 1.79
C THR A 975 8.93 -32.73 1.16
N ASP A 976 7.82 -32.98 1.84
CA ASP A 976 6.79 -33.91 1.37
C ASP A 976 5.94 -33.30 0.24
N ARG A 977 5.84 -31.96 0.20
CA ARG A 977 5.23 -31.22 -0.91
C ARG A 977 6.21 -31.03 -2.06
N LEU A 978 7.45 -30.62 -1.77
CA LEU A 978 8.48 -30.36 -2.77
C LEU A 978 8.84 -31.61 -3.59
N CYS A 979 8.88 -32.80 -2.97
CA CYS A 979 9.22 -34.03 -3.69
C CYS A 979 8.14 -34.48 -4.70
N GLN A 980 6.91 -33.98 -4.57
CA GLN A 980 5.78 -34.31 -5.45
C GLN A 980 5.64 -33.33 -6.63
N MET A 981 6.46 -32.28 -6.67
CA MET A 981 6.46 -31.29 -7.73
C MET A 981 6.94 -31.89 -9.06
N PHE A 982 6.50 -31.29 -10.17
CA PHE A 982 6.98 -31.65 -11.50
C PHE A 982 8.51 -31.51 -11.58
N PRO A 983 9.28 -32.52 -12.06
CA PRO A 983 10.74 -32.44 -12.10
C PRO A 983 11.30 -31.24 -12.88
N GLY A 984 10.59 -30.75 -13.92
CA GLY A 984 10.97 -29.54 -14.67
C GLY A 984 10.84 -28.24 -13.86
N TRP A 985 10.02 -28.23 -12.80
CA TRP A 985 9.95 -27.11 -11.86
C TRP A 985 11.26 -26.96 -11.05
N GLY A 986 12.03 -28.06 -10.91
CA GLY A 986 13.33 -28.08 -10.24
C GLY A 986 13.22 -27.73 -8.76
N ALA A 987 12.60 -28.61 -7.97
CA ALA A 987 12.30 -28.33 -6.56
C ALA A 987 13.53 -28.33 -5.62
N TRP A 988 14.61 -28.95 -6.05
CA TRP A 988 15.89 -28.97 -5.32
C TRP A 988 16.74 -27.71 -5.53
N LEU A 989 16.38 -26.90 -6.54
CA LEU A 989 17.04 -25.66 -6.96
C LEU A 989 16.47 -24.48 -6.18
#